data_AF-A0A914QTU0-F1
#
_entry.id   AF-A0A914QTU0-F1
#
_cell.length_a   1.000
_cell.length_b   1.000
_cell.length_c   1.000
_cell.angle_alpha   90.00
_cell.angle_beta   90.00
_cell.angle_gamma   90.00
#
_symmetry.space_group_name_H-M   'P 1'
#
loop_
_entity.id
_entity.type
_entity.pdbx_description
1 polymer ?
#
loop_
_entity_poly.entity_id
_entity_poly.type
_entity_poly.pdbx_seq_one_letter_code
_entity_poly.pdbx_strand_id
1 'polypeptide(L)'
;MSSYLLALTIGHYSCLKGVSNIDRTLVRIWTWTGMENYGQHALDFAIAAVDHMSATLNTPMPLEKFDVLALPQYSGYSAGAMENWGLVIAGYYDVLFHPDYSTSANLENIQNTVAHELVHHWFGDLVTLDWWNHIFLNEGFATFWPPEILAAKNPEQKNSVIYTKFSIHENGLAQDDNLQTAMPVVPDPNMLGPDYCLFCDTVYDKAGSVISTIRNAFGKDAAFIDGLSQYLQAWSFKNPSDTSLWTALDNIAQQYRIPGWNGQYLSVTDMMLPYTYQWSAPYIRIINKGNGLYSIAQNPLVPQSNLPFTPYNYRWNIPYRYQINGSRLSSVQYLTSTDTTLNLNADMNTPVIFNPQGQTHARVQYDDASWAPIQKAFMSNPFMFDEVSRAQILADSWAFLQKKNSVSWERFLNLTVYLQKETSPLVWRYVIRDGSWISTLYDRFRYQNTTFPNFVTYVNTITSGMPTPNFTLTGDWSVDTANSLMVDLKCGVNNTECMGKAAASFATFLQQCQNSAYGTGRCNPAAPDFRPAQLCYGVKQSDQNDFQTVLSLYKWWQKSPPSNDYFPQDAEFLLNGLSCSQRPGGLYELITATLNQQIPSIFLSFVAGNDNLGTILSNYLQLNQSNVLNSPLFKEYINQMVTDWSTQTQYDFLINFNATAPLSPNQRYIVQNAINTVTNLMNWLSTEGTPISQWLANFVSSLSTTVPAILN
;
A
#
# COMPACT_ATOMS: atom_id res chain seq x y z
N MET A 1 -30.62 -16.42 1.80
CA MET A 1 -29.31 -15.91 2.22
C MET A 1 -28.65 -16.90 3.14
N SER A 2 -27.32 -16.90 3.19
CA SER A 2 -26.52 -17.71 4.11
C SER A 2 -26.60 -17.18 5.55
N SER A 3 -26.39 -18.04 6.55
CA SER A 3 -26.54 -17.68 7.97
C SER A 3 -25.55 -16.63 8.46
N TYR A 4 -24.33 -16.57 7.88
CA TYR A 4 -23.29 -15.61 8.28
C TYR A 4 -23.66 -14.14 7.97
N LEU A 5 -24.64 -13.92 7.09
CA LEU A 5 -25.14 -12.60 6.70
C LEU A 5 -26.24 -12.07 7.63
N LEU A 6 -26.76 -12.89 8.55
CA LEU A 6 -27.80 -12.45 9.47
C LEU A 6 -27.24 -11.40 10.45
N ALA A 7 -27.74 -10.18 10.38
CA ALA A 7 -27.43 -9.12 11.32
C ALA A 7 -28.67 -8.56 12.01
N LEU A 8 -28.52 -8.24 13.29
CA LEU A 8 -29.48 -7.50 14.09
C LEU A 8 -28.73 -6.51 14.96
N THR A 9 -29.20 -5.27 15.00
CA THR A 9 -28.63 -4.22 15.83
C THR A 9 -29.74 -3.56 16.65
N ILE A 10 -29.41 -3.18 17.90
CA ILE A 10 -30.30 -2.49 18.82
C ILE A 10 -29.52 -1.39 19.49
N GLY A 11 -29.91 -0.14 19.25
CA GLY A 11 -29.23 1.01 19.82
C GLY A 11 -29.91 2.32 19.45
N HIS A 12 -29.41 3.40 20.04
CA HIS A 12 -29.85 4.77 19.75
C HIS A 12 -29.12 5.31 18.52
N TYR A 13 -29.58 4.86 17.35
CA TYR A 13 -29.02 5.28 16.07
C TYR A 13 -29.82 6.39 15.43
N SER A 14 -29.14 7.11 14.55
CA SER A 14 -29.71 8.13 13.69
C SER A 14 -29.01 8.04 12.34
N CYS A 15 -29.63 8.54 11.27
CA CYS A 15 -29.10 8.35 9.92
C CYS A 15 -29.36 9.54 9.00
N LEU A 16 -28.46 9.66 8.03
CA LEU A 16 -28.75 10.31 6.76
C LEU A 16 -29.39 9.30 5.81
N LYS A 17 -30.21 9.78 4.88
CA LYS A 17 -30.88 8.93 3.90
C LYS A 17 -31.01 9.58 2.53
N GLY A 18 -30.99 8.76 1.50
CA GLY A 18 -31.29 9.12 0.12
C GLY A 18 -31.86 7.93 -0.63
N VAL A 19 -32.12 8.10 -1.93
CA VAL A 19 -32.74 7.07 -2.77
C VAL A 19 -31.98 7.00 -4.08
N SER A 20 -31.63 5.79 -4.53
CA SER A 20 -31.01 5.57 -5.84
C SER A 20 -31.94 5.95 -6.99
N ASN A 21 -31.37 6.31 -8.14
CA ASN A 21 -32.17 6.82 -9.26
C ASN A 21 -32.78 5.69 -10.08
N ILE A 22 -32.05 4.58 -10.25
CA ILE A 22 -32.44 3.47 -11.12
C ILE A 22 -33.39 2.54 -10.37
N ASP A 23 -32.90 1.88 -9.31
CA ASP A 23 -33.67 0.84 -8.61
C ASP A 23 -34.58 1.38 -7.50
N ARG A 24 -34.50 2.69 -7.22
CA ARG A 24 -35.25 3.34 -6.13
C ARG A 24 -34.96 2.75 -4.75
N THR A 25 -33.77 2.17 -4.59
CA THR A 25 -33.24 1.62 -3.34
C THR A 25 -33.09 2.73 -2.30
N LEU A 26 -33.63 2.53 -1.10
CA LEU A 26 -33.42 3.40 0.05
C LEU A 26 -32.00 3.20 0.59
N VAL A 27 -31.15 4.21 0.50
CA VAL A 27 -29.78 4.18 1.05
C VAL A 27 -29.73 4.96 2.35
N ARG A 28 -29.16 4.38 3.41
CA ARG A 28 -29.02 5.04 4.71
C ARG A 28 -27.66 4.80 5.34
N ILE A 29 -27.05 5.88 5.83
CA ILE A 29 -25.83 5.83 6.63
C ILE A 29 -26.23 6.08 8.08
N TRP A 30 -26.21 5.02 8.87
CA TRP A 30 -26.53 5.01 10.29
C TRP A 30 -25.28 5.21 11.13
N THR A 31 -25.44 5.93 12.24
CA THR A 31 -24.40 6.13 13.23
C THR A 31 -25.06 6.41 14.59
N TRP A 32 -24.26 6.69 15.62
CA TRP A 32 -24.77 7.16 16.90
C TRP A 32 -25.22 8.62 16.80
N THR A 33 -26.19 8.99 17.62
CA THR A 33 -26.82 10.32 17.56
C THR A 33 -25.78 11.44 17.68
N GLY A 34 -25.82 12.40 16.75
CA GLY A 34 -24.94 13.57 16.71
C GLY A 34 -23.75 13.48 15.74
N MET A 35 -23.52 12.33 15.10
CA MET A 35 -22.43 12.14 14.12
C MET A 35 -22.89 11.99 12.67
N GLU A 36 -24.20 12.06 12.43
CA GLU A 36 -24.84 11.73 11.15
C GLU A 36 -24.28 12.58 10.01
N ASN A 37 -24.02 13.86 10.28
CA ASN A 37 -23.49 14.79 9.28
C ASN A 37 -22.13 14.36 8.70
N TYR A 38 -21.33 13.57 9.43
CA TYR A 38 -20.05 13.05 8.92
C TYR A 38 -20.22 11.89 7.92
N GLY A 39 -21.42 11.31 7.83
CA GLY A 39 -21.75 10.24 6.87
C GLY A 39 -22.19 10.74 5.49
N GLN A 40 -22.26 12.06 5.26
CA GLN A 40 -22.79 12.63 4.02
C GLN A 40 -22.00 12.18 2.79
N HIS A 41 -20.66 12.16 2.90
CA HIS A 41 -19.79 11.73 1.81
C HIS A 41 -20.03 10.26 1.42
N ALA A 42 -20.14 9.37 2.41
CA ALA A 42 -20.45 7.96 2.19
C ALA A 42 -21.85 7.77 1.57
N LEU A 43 -22.85 8.55 2.01
CA LEU A 43 -24.21 8.49 1.49
C LEU A 43 -24.25 8.83 -0.01
N ASP A 44 -23.65 9.97 -0.39
CA ASP A 44 -23.68 10.45 -1.77
C ASP A 44 -23.01 9.46 -2.72
N PHE A 45 -21.86 8.91 -2.29
CA PHE A 45 -21.14 7.89 -3.05
C PHE A 45 -21.93 6.57 -3.13
N ALA A 46 -22.50 6.07 -2.03
CA ALA A 46 -23.25 4.82 -2.00
C ALA A 46 -24.46 4.85 -2.95
N ILE A 47 -25.21 5.97 -2.99
CA ILE A 47 -26.33 6.16 -3.92
C ILE A 47 -25.86 6.02 -5.38
N ALA A 48 -24.77 6.69 -5.72
CA ALA A 48 -24.21 6.66 -7.07
C ALA A 48 -23.65 5.26 -7.43
N ALA A 49 -23.04 4.58 -6.45
CA ALA A 49 -22.48 3.25 -6.61
C ALA A 49 -23.56 2.18 -6.81
N VAL A 50 -24.70 2.26 -6.10
CA VAL A 50 -25.87 1.38 -6.32
C VAL A 50 -26.35 1.50 -7.77
N ASP A 51 -26.54 2.73 -8.26
CA ASP A 51 -26.95 2.98 -9.65
C ASP A 51 -25.91 2.44 -10.65
N HIS A 52 -24.61 2.59 -10.34
CA HIS A 52 -23.55 2.07 -11.20
C HIS A 52 -23.60 0.56 -11.34
N MET A 53 -23.56 -0.15 -10.21
CA MET A 53 -23.45 -1.61 -10.18
C MET A 53 -24.66 -2.24 -10.86
N SER A 54 -25.86 -1.75 -10.53
CA SER A 54 -27.11 -2.27 -11.08
C SER A 54 -27.18 -2.10 -12.61
N ALA A 55 -26.77 -0.94 -13.12
CA ALA A 55 -26.74 -0.67 -14.55
C ALA A 55 -25.63 -1.47 -15.27
N THR A 56 -24.42 -1.51 -14.69
CA THR A 56 -23.26 -2.18 -15.31
C THR A 56 -23.46 -3.69 -15.39
N LEU A 57 -23.93 -4.31 -14.31
CA LEU A 57 -24.15 -5.76 -14.24
C LEU A 57 -25.51 -6.21 -14.80
N ASN A 58 -26.33 -5.26 -15.29
CA ASN A 58 -27.70 -5.50 -15.74
C ASN A 58 -28.48 -6.42 -14.78
N THR A 59 -28.29 -6.18 -13.48
CA THR A 59 -28.81 -6.99 -12.39
C THR A 59 -29.20 -6.01 -11.28
N PRO A 60 -30.50 -5.71 -11.09
CA PRO A 60 -30.94 -4.74 -10.10
C PRO A 60 -30.46 -5.09 -8.69
N MET A 61 -30.31 -4.07 -7.84
CA MET A 61 -30.13 -4.24 -6.40
C MET A 61 -31.21 -5.17 -5.85
N PRO A 62 -30.84 -6.31 -5.22
CA PRO A 62 -31.81 -7.35 -4.85
C PRO A 62 -32.72 -6.96 -3.68
N LEU A 63 -32.37 -5.90 -2.94
CA LEU A 63 -33.12 -5.41 -1.78
C LEU A 63 -33.63 -3.99 -2.00
N GLU A 64 -34.75 -3.66 -1.35
CA GLU A 64 -35.35 -2.32 -1.38
C GLU A 64 -34.52 -1.27 -0.62
N LYS A 65 -33.53 -1.69 0.18
CA LYS A 65 -32.70 -0.82 0.99
C LYS A 65 -31.26 -1.30 1.14
N PHE A 66 -30.34 -0.36 1.28
CA PHE A 66 -28.93 -0.55 1.61
C PHE A 66 -28.60 0.33 2.83
N ASP A 67 -28.39 -0.30 3.98
CA ASP A 67 -27.98 0.39 5.21
C ASP A 67 -26.49 0.13 5.48
N VAL A 68 -25.76 1.18 5.85
CA VAL A 68 -24.41 1.10 6.42
C VAL A 68 -24.46 1.66 7.83
N LEU A 69 -24.10 0.86 8.84
CA LEU A 69 -24.02 1.27 10.24
C LEU A 69 -22.56 1.45 10.67
N ALA A 70 -22.17 2.70 10.86
CA ALA A 70 -20.86 3.11 11.36
C ALA A 70 -20.82 3.11 12.90
N LEU A 71 -19.96 2.28 13.49
CA LEU A 71 -19.83 2.13 14.94
C LEU A 71 -18.45 2.55 15.47
N PRO A 72 -18.39 3.17 16.66
CA PRO A 72 -17.12 3.57 17.28
C PRO A 72 -16.30 2.37 17.74
N GLN A 73 -16.98 1.27 18.09
CA GLN A 73 -16.40 0.00 18.48
C GLN A 73 -16.83 -1.05 17.47
N TYR A 74 -16.16 -1.08 16.33
CA TYR A 74 -16.34 -2.13 15.35
C TYR A 74 -15.23 -3.17 15.51
N SER A 75 -15.56 -4.15 16.35
CA SER A 75 -14.90 -5.44 16.58
C SER A 75 -13.46 -5.49 17.10
N GLY A 76 -13.23 -6.46 17.99
CA GLY A 76 -11.94 -7.12 18.17
C GLY A 76 -11.65 -8.16 17.07
N TYR A 77 -12.10 -7.92 15.84
CA TYR A 77 -11.79 -8.69 14.64
C TYR A 77 -11.03 -7.77 13.68
N SER A 78 -10.04 -8.29 12.96
CA SER A 78 -9.12 -7.51 12.11
C SER A 78 -9.76 -6.88 10.86
N ALA A 79 -11.09 -6.82 10.76
CA ALA A 79 -11.84 -6.38 9.58
C ALA A 79 -12.39 -4.95 9.74
N GLY A 80 -12.41 -4.17 8.65
CA GLY A 80 -12.92 -2.79 8.63
C GLY A 80 -14.46 -2.69 8.50
N ALA A 81 -15.08 -3.64 7.82
CA ALA A 81 -16.53 -3.75 7.67
C ALA A 81 -16.99 -5.21 7.48
N MET A 82 -18.29 -5.44 7.40
CA MET A 82 -18.94 -6.75 7.19
C MET A 82 -20.22 -6.54 6.38
N GLU A 83 -20.41 -7.39 5.38
CA GLU A 83 -21.36 -7.18 4.28
C GLU A 83 -22.80 -7.61 4.59
N ASN A 84 -23.20 -7.72 5.86
CA ASN A 84 -24.48 -8.36 6.22
C ASN A 84 -25.65 -7.83 5.37
N TRP A 85 -26.37 -8.72 4.69
CA TRP A 85 -27.20 -8.35 3.54
C TRP A 85 -28.30 -7.33 3.90
N GLY A 86 -28.15 -6.11 3.36
CA GLY A 86 -29.01 -4.96 3.62
C GLY A 86 -28.69 -4.18 4.90
N LEU A 87 -27.78 -4.61 5.75
CA LEU A 87 -27.29 -3.89 6.95
C LEU A 87 -25.78 -4.10 7.12
N VAL A 88 -24.98 -3.44 6.31
CA VAL A 88 -23.52 -3.42 6.46
C VAL A 88 -23.16 -2.82 7.83
N ILE A 89 -22.23 -3.42 8.54
CA ILE A 89 -21.71 -2.89 9.81
C ILE A 89 -20.22 -2.60 9.63
N ALA A 90 -19.78 -1.40 10.00
CA ALA A 90 -18.42 -0.94 9.75
C ALA A 90 -17.84 -0.11 10.90
N GLY A 91 -16.51 -0.04 10.92
CA GLY A 91 -15.77 0.93 11.73
C GLY A 91 -16.12 2.34 11.30
N TYR A 92 -16.31 3.23 12.27
CA TYR A 92 -16.66 4.62 11.94
C TYR A 92 -15.61 5.32 11.08
N TYR A 93 -14.32 4.97 11.23
CA TYR A 93 -13.21 5.52 10.46
C TYR A 93 -13.22 5.10 8.98
N ASP A 94 -13.96 4.05 8.63
CA ASP A 94 -14.15 3.58 7.26
C ASP A 94 -15.41 4.14 6.59
N VAL A 95 -16.22 4.94 7.30
CA VAL A 95 -17.49 5.47 6.78
C VAL A 95 -17.65 6.98 6.99
N LEU A 96 -17.13 7.52 8.10
CA LEU A 96 -17.34 8.91 8.50
C LEU A 96 -16.15 9.79 8.10
N PHE A 97 -16.44 10.94 7.49
CA PHE A 97 -15.46 11.95 7.10
C PHE A 97 -15.62 13.21 7.94
N HIS A 98 -14.55 13.64 8.61
CA HIS A 98 -14.53 14.91 9.34
C HIS A 98 -13.72 15.96 8.56
N PRO A 99 -14.32 17.09 8.13
CA PRO A 99 -13.67 18.07 7.26
C PRO A 99 -12.42 18.71 7.87
N ASP A 100 -12.39 18.87 9.20
CA ASP A 100 -11.24 19.50 9.87
C ASP A 100 -10.10 18.53 10.20
N TYR A 101 -10.27 17.20 10.08
CA TYR A 101 -9.31 16.21 10.63
C TYR A 101 -8.96 15.06 9.67
N SER A 102 -9.88 14.67 8.80
CA SER A 102 -9.67 13.58 7.86
C SER A 102 -8.78 14.02 6.69
N THR A 103 -7.88 13.13 6.28
CA THR A 103 -6.96 13.35 5.15
C THR A 103 -7.60 12.91 3.82
N SER A 104 -6.94 13.22 2.71
CA SER A 104 -7.36 12.72 1.40
C SER A 104 -7.33 11.19 1.32
N ALA A 105 -6.39 10.55 2.01
CA ALA A 105 -6.33 9.09 2.10
C ALA A 105 -7.55 8.51 2.86
N ASN A 106 -8.12 9.24 3.82
CA ASN A 106 -9.36 8.81 4.47
C ASN A 106 -10.55 8.88 3.50
N LEU A 107 -10.64 9.90 2.65
CA LEU A 107 -11.70 9.97 1.61
C LEU A 107 -11.61 8.80 0.63
N GLU A 108 -10.39 8.52 0.14
CA GLU A 108 -10.11 7.35 -0.70
C GLU A 108 -10.52 6.04 -0.01
N ASN A 109 -10.18 5.86 1.28
CA ASN A 109 -10.54 4.68 2.05
C ASN A 109 -12.06 4.52 2.22
N ILE A 110 -12.76 5.58 2.63
CA ILE A 110 -14.23 5.55 2.85
C ILE A 110 -14.95 5.07 1.60
N GLN A 111 -14.59 5.58 0.42
CA GLN A 111 -15.25 5.18 -0.82
C GLN A 111 -14.89 3.76 -1.24
N ASN A 112 -13.64 3.34 -1.06
CA ASN A 112 -13.25 1.97 -1.33
C ASN A 112 -13.99 0.98 -0.43
N THR A 113 -14.07 1.23 0.89
CA THR A 113 -14.80 0.36 1.82
C THR A 113 -16.30 0.33 1.51
N VAL A 114 -16.95 1.50 1.35
CA VAL A 114 -18.38 1.53 1.03
C VAL A 114 -18.69 0.84 -0.30
N ALA A 115 -17.81 0.96 -1.30
CA ALA A 115 -17.94 0.23 -2.55
C ALA A 115 -17.75 -1.29 -2.36
N HIS A 116 -16.74 -1.72 -1.59
CA HIS A 116 -16.44 -3.13 -1.31
C HIS A 116 -17.68 -3.83 -0.71
N GLU A 117 -18.22 -3.25 0.36
CA GLU A 117 -19.40 -3.78 1.04
C GLU A 117 -20.68 -3.73 0.19
N LEU A 118 -20.81 -2.72 -0.67
CA LEU A 118 -21.91 -2.66 -1.62
C LEU A 118 -21.82 -3.78 -2.65
N VAL A 119 -20.62 -4.06 -3.19
CA VAL A 119 -20.41 -5.08 -4.23
C VAL A 119 -20.82 -6.47 -3.76
N HIS A 120 -20.64 -6.76 -2.47
CA HIS A 120 -21.06 -8.01 -1.87
C HIS A 120 -22.56 -8.32 -2.02
N HIS A 121 -23.41 -7.29 -2.20
CA HIS A 121 -24.83 -7.49 -2.44
C HIS A 121 -25.11 -8.28 -3.73
N TRP A 122 -24.18 -8.27 -4.69
CA TRP A 122 -24.17 -9.14 -5.87
C TRP A 122 -23.23 -10.35 -5.69
N PHE A 123 -21.99 -10.10 -5.23
CA PHE A 123 -20.92 -11.09 -5.09
C PHE A 123 -20.69 -11.44 -3.62
N GLY A 124 -21.52 -12.33 -3.08
CA GLY A 124 -21.46 -12.80 -1.71
C GLY A 124 -22.83 -13.01 -1.10
N ASP A 125 -23.78 -12.14 -1.42
CA ASP A 125 -25.13 -12.19 -0.87
C ASP A 125 -26.14 -12.81 -1.84
N LEU A 126 -26.31 -12.18 -3.01
CA LEU A 126 -27.17 -12.69 -4.07
C LEU A 126 -26.63 -13.99 -4.64
N VAL A 127 -25.33 -14.04 -4.89
CA VAL A 127 -24.59 -15.24 -5.29
C VAL A 127 -23.53 -15.48 -4.23
N THR A 128 -23.79 -16.43 -3.33
CA THR A 128 -22.84 -16.79 -2.27
C THR A 128 -22.06 -18.02 -2.69
N LEU A 129 -20.76 -18.09 -2.51
CA LEU A 129 -19.99 -19.33 -2.70
C LEU A 129 -20.64 -20.59 -2.04
N ASP A 130 -20.29 -21.78 -2.54
CA ASP A 130 -20.71 -23.07 -1.96
C ASP A 130 -19.98 -23.47 -0.68
N TRP A 131 -18.67 -23.23 -0.61
CA TRP A 131 -17.85 -23.50 0.55
C TRP A 131 -16.63 -22.58 0.62
N TRP A 132 -16.17 -22.30 1.85
CA TRP A 132 -15.20 -21.25 2.18
C TRP A 132 -13.89 -21.29 1.39
N ASN A 133 -13.49 -22.41 0.82
CA ASN A 133 -12.32 -22.46 -0.07
C ASN A 133 -12.53 -21.66 -1.38
N HIS A 134 -13.77 -21.29 -1.73
CA HIS A 134 -14.08 -20.42 -2.87
C HIS A 134 -14.39 -18.97 -2.44
N ILE A 135 -13.96 -18.53 -1.25
CA ILE A 135 -14.24 -17.18 -0.71
C ILE A 135 -13.84 -16.03 -1.65
N PHE A 136 -12.88 -16.27 -2.56
CA PHE A 136 -12.49 -15.28 -3.58
C PHE A 136 -13.64 -14.87 -4.52
N LEU A 137 -14.67 -15.71 -4.68
CA LEU A 137 -15.88 -15.36 -5.43
C LEU A 137 -16.64 -14.19 -4.80
N ASN A 138 -16.44 -13.96 -3.50
CA ASN A 138 -16.92 -12.79 -2.79
C ASN A 138 -15.82 -11.71 -2.79
N GLU A 139 -14.74 -11.98 -2.04
CA GLU A 139 -13.74 -10.97 -1.69
C GLU A 139 -12.91 -10.48 -2.88
N GLY A 140 -12.66 -11.36 -3.86
CA GLY A 140 -11.94 -10.98 -5.07
C GLY A 140 -12.73 -10.00 -5.92
N PHE A 141 -14.04 -10.21 -6.06
CA PHE A 141 -14.90 -9.26 -6.78
C PHE A 141 -15.14 -7.98 -5.98
N ALA A 142 -15.32 -8.09 -4.66
CA ALA A 142 -15.44 -6.94 -3.78
C ALA A 142 -14.15 -6.09 -3.75
N THR A 143 -12.98 -6.68 -4.00
CA THR A 143 -11.71 -5.95 -4.19
C THR A 143 -11.55 -5.38 -5.61
N PHE A 144 -12.06 -6.08 -6.64
CA PHE A 144 -11.94 -5.67 -8.04
C PHE A 144 -12.79 -4.44 -8.41
N TRP A 145 -14.03 -4.39 -7.94
CA TRP A 145 -15.01 -3.39 -8.35
C TRP A 145 -14.84 -1.95 -7.81
N PRO A 146 -14.35 -1.71 -6.57
CA PRO A 146 -14.22 -0.37 -6.00
C PRO A 146 -13.53 0.64 -6.91
N PRO A 147 -12.33 0.38 -7.47
CA PRO A 147 -11.70 1.34 -8.38
C PRO A 147 -12.47 1.53 -9.69
N GLU A 148 -13.26 0.55 -10.17
CA GLU A 148 -14.10 0.71 -11.36
C GLU A 148 -15.32 1.60 -11.07
N ILE A 149 -15.97 1.42 -9.92
CA ILE A 149 -17.06 2.28 -9.44
C ILE A 149 -16.55 3.72 -9.28
N LEU A 150 -15.40 3.88 -8.64
CA LEU A 150 -14.75 5.16 -8.40
C LEU A 150 -14.44 5.90 -9.70
N ALA A 151 -13.89 5.18 -10.69
CA ALA A 151 -13.60 5.73 -12.02
C ALA A 151 -14.84 6.29 -12.71
N ALA A 152 -16.00 5.67 -12.47
CA ALA A 152 -17.27 6.11 -13.06
C ALA A 152 -17.93 7.26 -12.29
N LYS A 153 -17.75 7.32 -10.96
CA LYS A 153 -18.51 8.25 -10.10
C LYS A 153 -17.73 9.48 -9.64
N ASN A 154 -16.42 9.35 -9.51
CA ASN A 154 -15.49 10.43 -9.16
C ASN A 154 -14.35 10.50 -10.19
N PRO A 155 -14.64 10.80 -11.48
CA PRO A 155 -13.64 10.81 -12.54
C PRO A 155 -12.53 11.85 -12.32
N GLU A 156 -12.77 12.87 -11.50
CA GLU A 156 -11.76 13.83 -11.05
C GLU A 156 -10.67 13.18 -10.18
N GLN A 157 -10.96 12.04 -9.54
CA GLN A 157 -10.02 11.26 -8.71
C GLN A 157 -9.31 10.15 -9.50
N LYS A 158 -9.10 10.33 -10.81
CA LYS A 158 -8.48 9.32 -11.69
C LYS A 158 -7.13 8.79 -11.20
N ASN A 159 -6.32 9.62 -10.53
CA ASN A 159 -5.01 9.20 -10.04
C ASN A 159 -5.15 8.23 -8.85
N SER A 160 -6.17 8.41 -8.01
CA SER A 160 -6.53 7.46 -6.95
C SER A 160 -6.94 6.12 -7.56
N VAL A 161 -7.82 6.12 -8.57
CA VAL A 161 -8.21 4.89 -9.29
C VAL A 161 -7.01 4.11 -9.83
N ILE A 162 -6.11 4.81 -10.53
CA ILE A 162 -4.89 4.21 -11.10
C ILE A 162 -4.02 3.63 -9.99
N TYR A 163 -3.87 4.37 -8.89
CA TYR A 163 -3.12 3.92 -7.73
C TYR A 163 -3.72 2.70 -7.06
N THR A 164 -5.02 2.69 -6.78
CA THR A 164 -5.71 1.55 -6.14
C THR A 164 -5.56 0.28 -6.98
N LYS A 165 -5.74 0.37 -8.31
CA LYS A 165 -5.56 -0.78 -9.22
C LYS A 165 -4.13 -1.31 -9.20
N PHE A 166 -3.14 -0.42 -9.20
CA PHE A 166 -1.74 -0.80 -9.10
C PHE A 166 -1.39 -1.40 -7.73
N SER A 167 -1.92 -0.84 -6.64
CA SER A 167 -1.70 -1.33 -5.28
C SER A 167 -2.27 -2.74 -5.10
N ILE A 168 -3.51 -3.01 -5.54
CA ILE A 168 -4.12 -4.34 -5.56
C ILE A 168 -3.23 -5.33 -6.32
N HIS A 169 -2.72 -4.90 -7.49
CA HIS A 169 -1.86 -5.72 -8.31
C HIS A 169 -0.53 -6.08 -7.62
N GLU A 170 0.19 -5.08 -7.12
CA GLU A 170 1.49 -5.27 -6.49
C GLU A 170 1.40 -6.00 -5.15
N ASN A 171 0.39 -5.72 -4.33
CA ASN A 171 0.16 -6.43 -3.08
C ASN A 171 -0.07 -7.92 -3.35
N GLY A 172 -0.95 -8.25 -4.30
CA GLY A 172 -1.19 -9.65 -4.69
C GLY A 172 0.10 -10.36 -5.14
N LEU A 173 0.93 -9.68 -5.94
CA LEU A 173 2.22 -10.23 -6.36
C LEU A 173 3.21 -10.35 -5.19
N ALA A 174 3.21 -9.42 -4.24
CA ALA A 174 4.08 -9.47 -3.06
C ALA A 174 3.73 -10.67 -2.15
N GLN A 175 2.44 -10.99 -2.01
CA GLN A 175 1.98 -12.19 -1.31
C GLN A 175 2.51 -13.46 -1.98
N ASP A 176 2.43 -13.52 -3.31
CA ASP A 176 2.88 -14.66 -4.11
C ASP A 176 4.40 -14.78 -4.25
N ASP A 177 5.15 -13.74 -3.85
CA ASP A 177 6.61 -13.70 -3.91
C ASP A 177 7.30 -14.29 -2.67
N ASN A 178 6.54 -14.51 -1.59
CA ASN A 178 7.06 -14.91 -0.29
C ASN A 178 6.44 -16.25 0.15
N LEU A 179 7.28 -17.26 0.42
CA LEU A 179 6.83 -18.59 0.83
C LEU A 179 5.97 -18.60 2.11
N GLN A 180 6.14 -17.61 3.00
CA GLN A 180 5.39 -17.52 4.25
C GLN A 180 3.95 -17.05 4.07
N THR A 181 3.66 -16.40 2.94
CA THR A 181 2.38 -15.75 2.67
C THR A 181 1.71 -16.26 1.41
N ALA A 182 2.47 -16.78 0.45
CA ALA A 182 1.98 -17.31 -0.80
C ALA A 182 0.99 -18.45 -0.53
N MET A 183 -0.22 -18.33 -1.07
CA MET A 183 -1.28 -19.31 -0.94
C MET A 183 -2.12 -19.34 -2.22
N PRO A 184 -2.79 -20.46 -2.52
CA PRO A 184 -3.73 -20.53 -3.63
C PRO A 184 -4.98 -19.71 -3.29
N VAL A 185 -5.61 -19.12 -4.30
CA VAL A 185 -6.88 -18.40 -4.16
C VAL A 185 -8.02 -19.38 -3.85
N VAL A 186 -7.90 -20.61 -4.34
CA VAL A 186 -8.76 -21.75 -4.00
C VAL A 186 -7.94 -22.80 -3.27
N PRO A 187 -7.82 -22.74 -1.93
CA PRO A 187 -7.11 -23.75 -1.16
C PRO A 187 -7.81 -25.11 -1.16
N ASP A 188 -7.06 -26.15 -0.83
CA ASP A 188 -7.63 -27.46 -0.49
C ASP A 188 -8.55 -27.27 0.73
N PRO A 189 -9.83 -27.67 0.67
CA PRO A 189 -10.76 -27.56 1.80
C PRO A 189 -10.22 -28.19 3.11
N ASN A 190 -9.36 -29.20 3.01
CA ASN A 190 -8.74 -29.85 4.17
C ASN A 190 -7.69 -28.96 4.87
N MET A 191 -7.23 -27.89 4.23
CA MET A 191 -6.30 -26.91 4.82
C MET A 191 -7.00 -25.86 5.67
N LEU A 192 -8.34 -25.73 5.59
CA LEU A 192 -9.13 -24.68 6.26
C LEU A 192 -9.31 -24.90 7.77
N GLY A 193 -8.20 -25.08 8.49
CA GLY A 193 -8.16 -25.16 9.94
C GLY A 193 -8.05 -23.79 10.63
N PRO A 194 -8.04 -23.74 11.97
CA PRO A 194 -7.96 -22.51 12.76
C PRO A 194 -6.72 -21.64 12.46
N ASP A 195 -5.62 -22.26 12.04
CA ASP A 195 -4.35 -21.58 11.75
C ASP A 195 -4.27 -21.10 10.29
N TYR A 196 -5.26 -21.45 9.44
CA TYR A 196 -5.29 -21.01 8.05
C TYR A 196 -5.86 -19.60 7.96
N CYS A 197 -5.05 -18.66 7.45
CA CYS A 197 -5.51 -17.30 7.23
C CYS A 197 -6.39 -17.22 5.97
N LEU A 198 -7.67 -17.57 6.11
CA LEU A 198 -8.61 -17.53 5.00
C LEU A 198 -8.83 -16.11 4.49
N PHE A 199 -8.94 -15.14 5.40
CA PHE A 199 -9.17 -13.73 5.10
C PHE A 199 -7.87 -12.93 5.13
N CYS A 200 -6.86 -13.42 4.42
CA CYS A 200 -5.61 -12.71 4.14
C CYS A 200 -5.62 -12.09 2.74
N ASP A 201 -4.71 -11.16 2.45
CA ASP A 201 -4.54 -10.46 1.17
C ASP A 201 -4.60 -11.36 -0.09
N THR A 202 -4.33 -12.67 0.04
CA THR A 202 -4.49 -13.65 -1.04
C THR A 202 -5.93 -13.67 -1.62
N VAL A 203 -6.97 -13.66 -0.79
CA VAL A 203 -8.36 -13.74 -1.28
C VAL A 203 -8.93 -12.39 -1.69
N TYR A 204 -8.22 -11.31 -1.37
CA TYR A 204 -8.53 -9.92 -1.74
C TYR A 204 -7.67 -9.47 -2.92
N ASP A 205 -6.42 -9.07 -2.67
CA ASP A 205 -5.53 -8.43 -3.64
C ASP A 205 -5.10 -9.37 -4.78
N LYS A 206 -4.66 -10.61 -4.47
CA LYS A 206 -4.32 -11.58 -5.53
C LYS A 206 -5.55 -11.93 -6.35
N ALA A 207 -6.68 -12.23 -5.71
CA ALA A 207 -7.92 -12.54 -6.42
C ALA A 207 -8.41 -11.37 -7.30
N GLY A 208 -8.43 -10.14 -6.80
CA GLY A 208 -8.79 -8.94 -7.56
C GLY A 208 -7.85 -8.70 -8.75
N SER A 209 -6.55 -8.92 -8.56
CA SER A 209 -5.54 -8.84 -9.64
C SER A 209 -5.69 -9.94 -10.70
N VAL A 210 -6.07 -11.16 -10.29
CA VAL A 210 -6.40 -12.27 -11.21
C VAL A 210 -7.68 -11.96 -11.99
N ILE A 211 -8.72 -11.40 -11.36
CA ILE A 211 -9.95 -10.98 -12.06
C ILE A 211 -9.64 -9.87 -13.10
N SER A 212 -8.78 -8.91 -12.75
CA SER A 212 -8.27 -7.90 -13.70
C SER A 212 -7.54 -8.55 -14.89
N THR A 213 -6.74 -9.59 -14.63
CA THR A 213 -6.06 -10.38 -15.68
C THR A 213 -7.07 -11.03 -16.64
N ILE A 214 -8.17 -11.57 -16.13
CA ILE A 214 -9.26 -12.12 -16.95
C ILE A 214 -9.86 -11.03 -17.83
N ARG A 215 -10.26 -9.89 -17.26
CA ARG A 215 -10.82 -8.76 -18.02
C ARG A 215 -9.87 -8.32 -19.14
N ASN A 216 -8.57 -8.21 -18.85
CA ASN A 216 -7.56 -7.82 -19.83
C ASN A 216 -7.36 -8.86 -20.94
N ALA A 217 -7.47 -10.16 -20.62
CA ALA A 217 -7.43 -11.25 -21.58
C ALA A 217 -8.65 -11.25 -22.51
N PHE A 218 -9.84 -10.88 -22.03
CA PHE A 218 -11.01 -10.67 -22.90
C PHE A 218 -10.76 -9.55 -23.92
N GLY A 219 -10.10 -8.46 -23.51
CA GLY A 219 -9.78 -7.31 -24.38
C GLY A 219 -11.00 -6.57 -24.92
N LYS A 220 -12.22 -6.95 -24.49
CA LYS A 220 -13.51 -6.35 -24.81
C LYS A 220 -14.33 -6.27 -23.52
N ASP A 221 -14.35 -5.10 -22.89
CA ASP A 221 -15.03 -4.91 -21.60
C ASP A 221 -16.50 -5.34 -21.61
N ALA A 222 -17.24 -5.00 -22.66
CA ALA A 222 -18.65 -5.39 -22.79
C ALA A 222 -18.85 -6.92 -22.73
N ALA A 223 -17.93 -7.71 -23.27
CA ALA A 223 -18.02 -9.16 -23.21
C ALA A 223 -17.79 -9.66 -21.78
N PHE A 224 -16.75 -9.18 -21.09
CA PHE A 224 -16.49 -9.55 -19.70
C PHE A 224 -17.68 -9.22 -18.79
N ILE A 225 -18.25 -8.02 -18.93
CA ILE A 225 -19.42 -7.58 -18.16
C ILE A 225 -20.68 -8.42 -18.46
N ASP A 226 -20.93 -8.76 -19.73
CA ASP A 226 -22.03 -9.68 -20.09
C ASP A 226 -21.87 -11.05 -19.42
N GLY A 227 -20.64 -11.56 -19.33
CA GLY A 227 -20.35 -12.80 -18.60
C GLY A 227 -20.62 -12.74 -17.11
N LEU A 228 -20.25 -11.65 -16.45
CA LEU A 228 -20.61 -11.45 -15.04
C LEU A 228 -22.13 -11.32 -14.87
N SER A 229 -22.80 -10.60 -15.78
CA SER A 229 -24.26 -10.44 -15.75
C SER A 229 -24.99 -11.79 -15.88
N GLN A 230 -24.57 -12.63 -16.84
CA GLN A 230 -25.15 -13.96 -17.03
C GLN A 230 -24.83 -14.91 -15.89
N TYR A 231 -23.63 -14.82 -15.31
CA TYR A 231 -23.27 -15.57 -14.10
C TYR A 231 -24.20 -15.21 -12.93
N LEU A 232 -24.38 -13.92 -12.65
CA LEU A 232 -25.26 -13.46 -11.57
C LEU A 232 -26.71 -13.90 -11.80
N GLN A 233 -27.24 -13.78 -13.02
CA GLN A 233 -28.59 -14.22 -13.35
C GLN A 233 -28.78 -15.74 -13.19
N ALA A 234 -27.80 -16.54 -13.61
CA ALA A 234 -27.88 -18.00 -13.52
C ALA A 234 -27.80 -18.53 -12.07
N TRP A 235 -27.02 -17.83 -11.24
CA TRP A 235 -26.66 -18.26 -9.89
C TRP A 235 -27.33 -17.45 -8.77
N SER A 236 -28.21 -16.51 -9.10
CA SER A 236 -29.01 -15.76 -8.13
C SER A 236 -29.71 -16.68 -7.13
N PHE A 237 -29.49 -16.41 -5.84
CA PHE A 237 -29.98 -17.16 -4.68
C PHE A 237 -29.47 -18.61 -4.61
N LYS A 238 -28.32 -18.91 -5.21
CA LYS A 238 -27.68 -20.23 -5.21
C LYS A 238 -26.23 -20.14 -4.77
N ASN A 239 -25.59 -21.31 -4.74
CA ASN A 239 -24.26 -21.51 -4.23
C ASN A 239 -23.28 -22.09 -5.28
N PRO A 240 -22.65 -21.25 -6.12
CA PRO A 240 -21.66 -21.71 -7.09
C PRO A 240 -20.27 -21.95 -6.48
N SER A 241 -19.51 -22.84 -7.14
CA SER A 241 -18.06 -22.96 -7.04
C SER A 241 -17.36 -22.13 -8.13
N ASP A 242 -16.03 -22.11 -8.14
CA ASP A 242 -15.21 -21.43 -9.15
C ASP A 242 -15.49 -21.92 -10.59
N THR A 243 -15.69 -23.22 -10.78
CA THR A 243 -16.03 -23.84 -12.09
C THR A 243 -17.30 -23.24 -12.71
N SER A 244 -18.24 -22.78 -11.87
CA SER A 244 -19.47 -22.14 -12.32
C SER A 244 -19.20 -20.77 -12.96
N LEU A 245 -18.27 -20.00 -12.39
CA LEU A 245 -17.81 -18.73 -12.95
C LEU A 245 -17.04 -18.96 -14.25
N TRP A 246 -16.08 -19.90 -14.26
CA TRP A 246 -15.28 -20.17 -15.45
C TRP A 246 -16.14 -20.64 -16.63
N THR A 247 -17.12 -21.51 -16.37
CA THR A 247 -18.08 -21.96 -17.40
C THR A 247 -18.88 -20.80 -18.00
N ALA A 248 -19.36 -19.86 -17.16
CA ALA A 248 -20.10 -18.70 -17.64
C ALA A 248 -19.23 -17.81 -18.54
N LEU A 249 -17.97 -17.58 -18.15
CA LEU A 249 -17.03 -16.78 -18.92
C LEU A 249 -16.56 -17.48 -20.21
N ASP A 250 -16.40 -18.81 -20.21
CA ASP A 250 -16.09 -19.60 -21.42
C ASP A 250 -17.19 -19.47 -22.48
N ASN A 251 -18.46 -19.58 -22.07
CA ASN A 251 -19.60 -19.45 -22.98
C ASN A 251 -19.61 -18.07 -23.66
N ILE A 252 -19.32 -17.03 -22.89
CA ILE A 252 -19.23 -15.66 -23.42
C ILE A 252 -18.01 -15.46 -24.31
N ALA A 253 -16.85 -16.00 -23.93
CA ALA A 253 -15.66 -15.93 -24.75
C ALA A 253 -15.91 -16.54 -26.15
N GLN A 254 -16.65 -17.65 -26.21
CA GLN A 254 -17.10 -18.27 -27.46
C GLN A 254 -18.10 -17.38 -28.22
N GLN A 255 -19.13 -16.87 -27.54
CA GLN A 255 -20.16 -16.02 -28.14
C GLN A 255 -19.56 -14.76 -28.79
N TYR A 256 -18.64 -14.09 -28.11
CA TYR A 256 -17.97 -12.86 -28.58
C TYR A 256 -16.74 -13.13 -29.45
N ARG A 257 -16.44 -14.41 -29.71
CA ARG A 257 -15.29 -14.87 -30.51
C ARG A 257 -13.98 -14.24 -30.01
N ILE A 258 -13.77 -14.27 -28.69
CA ILE A 258 -12.57 -13.75 -28.05
C ILE A 258 -11.40 -14.65 -28.46
N PRO A 259 -10.35 -14.12 -29.11
CA PRO A 259 -9.20 -14.94 -29.53
C PRO A 259 -8.49 -15.55 -28.32
N GLY A 260 -8.22 -16.86 -28.38
CA GLY A 260 -7.37 -17.57 -27.43
C GLY A 260 -6.03 -17.95 -28.07
N TRP A 261 -5.49 -19.09 -27.67
CA TRP A 261 -4.28 -19.69 -28.23
C TRP A 261 -4.60 -20.79 -29.25
N ASN A 262 -3.60 -21.21 -30.03
CA ASN A 262 -3.70 -22.32 -31.01
C ASN A 262 -4.87 -22.21 -32.01
N GLY A 263 -5.29 -20.99 -32.36
CA GLY A 263 -6.40 -20.74 -33.29
C GLY A 263 -7.79 -21.01 -32.70
N GLN A 264 -7.90 -21.22 -31.39
CA GLN A 264 -9.16 -21.40 -30.68
C GLN A 264 -9.63 -20.10 -30.02
N TYR A 265 -10.87 -20.08 -29.54
CA TYR A 265 -11.36 -19.02 -28.66
C TYR A 265 -10.80 -19.17 -27.25
N LEU A 266 -10.78 -18.08 -26.49
CA LEU A 266 -10.28 -18.06 -25.12
C LEU A 266 -11.02 -19.07 -24.25
N SER A 267 -10.27 -19.98 -23.62
CA SER A 267 -10.71 -20.84 -22.51
C SER A 267 -10.30 -20.19 -21.21
N VAL A 268 -11.23 -19.53 -20.54
CA VAL A 268 -11.04 -18.93 -19.21
C VAL A 268 -10.79 -20.03 -18.19
N THR A 269 -11.46 -21.18 -18.30
CA THR A 269 -11.19 -22.34 -17.44
C THR A 269 -9.73 -22.76 -17.50
N ASP A 270 -9.19 -23.06 -18.70
CA ASP A 270 -7.80 -23.51 -18.84
C ASP A 270 -6.79 -22.42 -18.46
N MET A 271 -7.18 -21.15 -18.60
CA MET A 271 -6.35 -20.02 -18.20
C MET A 271 -6.29 -19.88 -16.68
N MET A 272 -7.41 -20.02 -15.98
CA MET A 272 -7.55 -19.63 -14.56
C MET A 272 -7.33 -20.76 -13.56
N LEU A 273 -7.56 -22.01 -13.93
CA LEU A 273 -7.29 -23.14 -13.04
C LEU A 273 -5.85 -23.12 -12.46
N PRO A 274 -4.79 -22.82 -13.25
CA PRO A 274 -3.45 -22.68 -12.69
C PRO A 274 -3.25 -21.44 -11.81
N TYR A 275 -3.98 -20.34 -12.04
CA TYR A 275 -3.89 -19.13 -11.20
C TYR A 275 -4.61 -19.31 -9.86
N THR A 276 -5.67 -20.12 -9.81
CA THR A 276 -6.50 -20.28 -8.61
C THR A 276 -5.99 -21.37 -7.68
N TYR A 277 -5.49 -22.49 -8.22
CA TYR A 277 -5.11 -23.67 -7.43
C TYR A 277 -3.62 -23.81 -7.13
N GLN A 278 -2.77 -22.91 -7.63
CA GLN A 278 -1.33 -22.95 -7.37
C GLN A 278 -0.92 -21.89 -6.36
N TRP A 279 0.11 -22.24 -5.59
CA TRP A 279 0.85 -21.30 -4.77
C TRP A 279 1.68 -20.40 -5.67
N SER A 280 1.96 -19.17 -5.24
CA SER A 280 2.77 -18.22 -6.00
C SER A 280 2.13 -17.80 -7.35
N ALA A 281 2.85 -16.98 -8.09
CA ALA A 281 2.48 -16.46 -9.41
C ALA A 281 3.65 -16.65 -10.40
N PRO A 282 3.40 -16.56 -11.72
CA PRO A 282 4.49 -16.61 -12.69
C PRO A 282 5.30 -15.31 -12.71
N TYR A 283 6.58 -15.43 -13.04
CA TYR A 283 7.31 -14.37 -13.71
C TYR A 283 7.70 -14.77 -15.13
N ILE A 284 7.76 -13.77 -16.00
CA ILE A 284 8.17 -13.91 -17.40
C ILE A 284 9.62 -13.47 -17.51
N ARG A 285 10.51 -14.41 -17.86
CA ARG A 285 11.92 -14.14 -18.13
C ARG A 285 12.12 -13.80 -19.61
N ILE A 286 12.73 -12.64 -19.87
CA ILE A 286 13.01 -12.11 -21.20
C ILE A 286 14.53 -12.14 -21.44
N ILE A 287 14.95 -12.82 -22.50
CA ILE A 287 16.35 -12.92 -22.92
C ILE A 287 16.47 -12.48 -24.38
N ASN A 288 17.29 -11.48 -24.66
CA ASN A 288 17.58 -11.05 -26.03
C ASN A 288 18.57 -12.05 -26.68
N LYS A 289 18.17 -12.65 -27.80
CA LYS A 289 19.00 -13.61 -28.57
C LYS A 289 19.72 -12.98 -29.76
N GLY A 290 19.60 -11.66 -29.94
CA GLY A 290 20.10 -10.93 -31.09
C GLY A 290 19.19 -11.04 -32.32
N ASN A 291 19.42 -10.20 -33.33
CA ASN A 291 18.69 -10.18 -34.60
C ASN A 291 17.16 -10.08 -34.45
N GLY A 292 16.67 -9.35 -33.45
CA GLY A 292 15.24 -9.19 -33.16
C GLY A 292 14.56 -10.40 -32.51
N LEU A 293 15.31 -11.45 -32.19
CA LEU A 293 14.80 -12.65 -31.51
C LEU A 293 14.88 -12.51 -29.99
N TYR A 294 13.79 -12.84 -29.31
CA TYR A 294 13.67 -12.85 -27.86
C TYR A 294 13.19 -14.21 -27.39
N SER A 295 13.92 -14.81 -26.45
CA SER A 295 13.44 -15.98 -25.72
C SER A 295 12.62 -15.49 -24.54
N ILE A 296 11.40 -15.98 -24.45
CA ILE A 296 10.49 -15.74 -23.33
C ILE A 296 10.24 -17.06 -22.61
N ALA A 297 10.34 -17.06 -21.29
CA ALA A 297 10.12 -18.24 -20.46
C ALA A 297 9.30 -17.88 -19.23
N GLN A 298 8.55 -18.85 -18.71
CA GLN A 298 7.79 -18.71 -17.47
C GLN A 298 8.37 -19.55 -16.35
N ASN A 299 8.35 -19.00 -15.14
CA ASN A 299 8.82 -19.66 -13.92
C ASN A 299 7.97 -19.18 -12.73
N PRO A 300 7.77 -20.00 -11.68
CA PRO A 300 7.14 -19.50 -10.45
C PRO A 300 8.05 -18.49 -9.75
N LEU A 301 7.44 -17.49 -9.11
CA LEU A 301 8.13 -16.48 -8.31
C LEU A 301 8.89 -17.12 -7.15
N VAL A 302 8.27 -18.03 -6.41
CA VAL A 302 8.94 -18.85 -5.41
C VAL A 302 9.57 -20.08 -6.09
N PRO A 303 10.82 -20.47 -5.75
CA PRO A 303 11.43 -21.67 -6.33
C PRO A 303 10.54 -22.91 -6.16
N GLN A 304 10.27 -23.60 -7.27
CA GLN A 304 9.37 -24.76 -7.30
C GLN A 304 9.75 -25.85 -6.28
N SER A 305 11.03 -26.01 -5.96
CA SER A 305 11.51 -26.97 -4.94
C SER A 305 10.95 -26.72 -3.54
N ASN A 306 10.50 -25.50 -3.27
CA ASN A 306 9.96 -25.08 -1.98
C ASN A 306 8.43 -25.06 -1.97
N LEU A 307 7.80 -25.35 -3.11
CA LEU A 307 6.36 -25.25 -3.29
C LEU A 307 5.70 -26.64 -3.25
N PRO A 308 4.44 -26.74 -2.80
CA PRO A 308 3.73 -28.02 -2.73
C PRO A 308 3.41 -28.58 -4.11
N PHE A 309 3.08 -29.87 -4.17
CA PHE A 309 2.64 -30.51 -5.42
C PHE A 309 1.36 -29.88 -5.96
N THR A 310 1.27 -29.78 -7.29
CA THR A 310 0.07 -29.36 -8.01
C THR A 310 0.01 -30.04 -9.38
N PRO A 311 -1.18 -30.42 -9.88
CA PRO A 311 -1.31 -31.05 -11.20
C PRO A 311 -0.88 -30.14 -12.37
N TYR A 312 -0.79 -28.82 -12.15
CA TYR A 312 -0.40 -27.86 -13.18
C TYR A 312 1.11 -27.60 -13.24
N ASN A 313 1.89 -28.20 -12.33
CA ASN A 313 3.36 -28.17 -12.32
C ASN A 313 3.97 -26.76 -12.39
N TYR A 314 3.36 -25.77 -11.73
CA TYR A 314 3.73 -24.35 -11.75
C TYR A 314 3.90 -23.80 -13.17
N ARG A 315 2.94 -24.14 -14.02
CA ARG A 315 2.78 -23.56 -15.36
C ARG A 315 1.43 -22.88 -15.48
N TRP A 316 1.41 -21.78 -16.22
CA TRP A 316 0.23 -20.97 -16.48
C TRP A 316 0.08 -20.74 -17.97
N ASN A 317 -1.17 -20.52 -18.42
CA ASN A 317 -1.43 -19.95 -19.74
C ASN A 317 -1.43 -18.43 -19.57
N ILE A 318 -0.26 -17.80 -19.67
CA ILE A 318 -0.08 -16.40 -19.28
C ILE A 318 -0.52 -15.49 -20.43
N PRO A 319 -1.60 -14.69 -20.30
CA PRO A 319 -1.86 -13.63 -21.26
C PRO A 319 -0.77 -12.57 -21.11
N TYR A 320 -0.21 -12.06 -22.20
CA TYR A 320 0.75 -10.97 -22.14
C TYR A 320 0.62 -10.03 -23.33
N ARG A 321 1.06 -8.80 -23.13
CA ARG A 321 1.32 -7.83 -24.18
C ARG A 321 2.75 -7.34 -24.07
N TYR A 322 3.23 -6.74 -25.14
CA TYR A 322 4.51 -6.04 -25.15
C TYR A 322 4.37 -4.69 -25.84
N GLN A 323 5.35 -3.83 -25.60
CA GLN A 323 5.49 -2.52 -26.22
C GLN A 323 6.92 -2.37 -26.72
N ILE A 324 7.08 -1.98 -27.99
CA ILE A 324 8.39 -1.73 -28.62
C ILE A 324 8.54 -0.23 -28.78
N ASN A 325 9.60 0.36 -28.22
CA ASN A 325 9.93 1.78 -28.38
C ASN A 325 8.79 2.77 -28.04
N GLY A 326 7.99 2.49 -26.99
CA GLY A 326 6.88 3.36 -26.62
C GLY A 326 5.71 3.38 -27.62
N SER A 327 5.66 2.42 -28.54
CA SER A 327 4.56 2.27 -29.51
C SER A 327 3.24 1.84 -28.84
N ARG A 328 2.18 1.60 -29.61
CA ARG A 328 0.94 1.04 -29.05
C ARG A 328 1.19 -0.38 -28.54
N LEU A 329 0.50 -0.76 -27.47
CA LEU A 329 0.49 -2.14 -26.98
C LEU A 329 0.14 -3.13 -28.10
N SER A 330 0.83 -4.28 -28.11
CA SER A 330 0.49 -5.41 -28.98
C SER A 330 -0.95 -5.90 -28.75
N SER A 331 -1.46 -6.77 -29.62
CA SER A 331 -2.60 -7.62 -29.25
C SER A 331 -2.23 -8.52 -28.07
N VAL A 332 -3.25 -9.03 -27.34
CA VAL A 332 -3.05 -10.08 -26.32
C VAL A 332 -2.41 -11.28 -27.01
N GLN A 333 -1.34 -11.79 -26.42
CA GLN A 333 -0.67 -13.05 -26.77
C GLN A 333 -0.72 -13.98 -25.56
N TYR A 334 -0.43 -15.27 -25.75
CA TYR A 334 -0.47 -16.27 -24.68
C TYR A 334 0.84 -17.05 -24.64
N LEU A 335 1.46 -17.14 -23.45
CA LEU A 335 2.59 -18.03 -23.19
C LEU A 335 2.05 -19.31 -22.57
N THR A 336 1.83 -20.32 -23.41
CA THR A 336 1.25 -21.63 -23.00
C THR A 336 2.32 -22.72 -22.85
N SER A 337 3.50 -22.52 -23.44
CA SER A 337 4.67 -23.38 -23.25
C SER A 337 5.56 -22.86 -22.11
N THR A 338 6.48 -23.70 -21.63
CA THR A 338 7.48 -23.30 -20.63
C THR A 338 8.36 -22.16 -21.16
N ASP A 339 8.72 -22.23 -22.43
CA ASP A 339 9.44 -21.21 -23.15
C ASP A 339 9.02 -21.14 -24.62
N THR A 340 9.30 -20.02 -25.26
CA THR A 340 9.21 -19.87 -26.72
C THR A 340 10.17 -18.78 -27.19
N THR A 341 10.34 -18.67 -28.50
CA THR A 341 11.10 -17.59 -29.15
C THR A 341 10.16 -16.73 -29.97
N LEU A 342 10.20 -15.43 -29.72
CA LEU A 342 9.48 -14.41 -30.48
C LEU A 342 10.45 -13.66 -31.39
N ASN A 343 10.05 -13.44 -32.64
CA ASN A 343 10.69 -12.45 -33.48
C ASN A 343 9.92 -11.13 -33.39
N LEU A 344 10.50 -10.14 -32.72
CA LEU A 344 9.92 -8.80 -32.58
C LEU A 344 10.44 -7.83 -33.64
N ASN A 345 11.43 -8.23 -34.45
CA ASN A 345 12.14 -7.37 -35.39
C ASN A 345 12.62 -6.04 -34.77
N ALA A 346 12.94 -6.05 -33.46
CA ALA A 346 13.44 -4.89 -32.74
C ALA A 346 14.98 -4.88 -32.75
N ASP A 347 15.58 -3.71 -33.01
CA ASP A 347 17.02 -3.54 -32.93
C ASP A 347 17.51 -3.68 -31.48
N MET A 348 18.77 -4.09 -31.28
CA MET A 348 19.34 -4.33 -29.94
C MET A 348 19.28 -3.12 -28.99
N ASN A 349 19.23 -1.90 -29.53
CA ASN A 349 19.15 -0.66 -28.75
C ASN A 349 17.71 -0.16 -28.53
N THR A 350 16.72 -0.90 -29.00
CA THR A 350 15.31 -0.52 -28.89
C THR A 350 14.76 -1.06 -27.58
N PRO A 351 14.15 -0.21 -26.72
CA PRO A 351 13.56 -0.71 -25.49
C PRO A 351 12.30 -1.52 -25.82
N VAL A 352 12.21 -2.71 -25.24
CA VAL A 352 11.05 -3.59 -25.34
C VAL A 352 10.61 -3.96 -23.94
N ILE A 353 9.41 -3.56 -23.56
CA ILE A 353 8.82 -3.90 -22.27
C ILE A 353 7.68 -4.90 -22.45
N PHE A 354 7.60 -5.87 -21.55
CA PHE A 354 6.54 -6.87 -21.46
C PHE A 354 5.64 -6.56 -20.26
N ASN A 355 4.40 -7.03 -20.35
CA ASN A 355 3.33 -6.75 -19.39
C ASN A 355 3.18 -5.24 -19.07
N PRO A 356 3.25 -4.31 -20.06
CA PRO A 356 3.03 -2.90 -19.78
C PRO A 356 1.62 -2.68 -19.20
N GLN A 357 1.49 -1.69 -18.33
CA GLN A 357 0.25 -1.35 -17.60
C GLN A 357 -0.22 -2.41 -16.59
N GLY A 358 0.64 -3.34 -16.15
CA GLY A 358 0.29 -4.36 -15.15
C GLY A 358 -0.90 -5.23 -15.55
N GLN A 359 -1.04 -5.54 -16.85
CA GLN A 359 -2.24 -6.17 -17.39
C GLN A 359 -2.44 -7.62 -16.95
N THR A 360 -1.38 -8.27 -16.52
CA THR A 360 -1.37 -9.67 -16.12
C THR A 360 -0.71 -9.81 -14.78
N HIS A 361 -1.31 -10.60 -13.88
CA HIS A 361 -0.76 -11.01 -12.59
C HIS A 361 0.53 -11.84 -12.77
N ALA A 362 1.62 -11.15 -13.13
CA ALA A 362 2.92 -11.73 -13.38
C ALA A 362 4.01 -10.64 -13.29
N ARG A 363 5.16 -10.97 -12.73
CA ARG A 363 6.35 -10.11 -12.79
C ARG A 363 7.14 -10.33 -14.08
N VAL A 364 7.98 -9.37 -14.47
CA VAL A 364 8.85 -9.49 -15.64
C VAL A 364 10.31 -9.32 -15.27
N GLN A 365 11.14 -10.27 -15.69
CA GLN A 365 12.57 -10.27 -15.48
C GLN A 365 13.32 -10.14 -16.80
N TYR A 366 14.24 -9.19 -16.90
CA TYR A 366 15.05 -8.96 -18.10
C TYR A 366 16.51 -9.35 -17.87
N ASP A 367 17.14 -10.03 -18.84
CA ASP A 367 18.59 -10.12 -18.92
C ASP A 367 19.24 -8.75 -19.17
N ASP A 368 20.56 -8.65 -19.00
CA ASP A 368 21.27 -7.37 -19.10
C ASP A 368 21.17 -6.75 -20.50
N ALA A 369 21.13 -7.58 -21.55
CA ALA A 369 20.97 -7.13 -22.93
C ALA A 369 19.59 -6.51 -23.21
N SER A 370 18.51 -7.11 -22.69
CA SER A 370 17.16 -6.51 -22.80
C SER A 370 16.99 -5.31 -21.87
N TRP A 371 17.68 -5.30 -20.73
CA TRP A 371 17.60 -4.23 -19.74
C TRP A 371 18.26 -2.92 -20.17
N ALA A 372 19.45 -3.00 -20.77
CA ALA A 372 20.23 -1.82 -21.15
C ALA A 372 19.44 -0.76 -21.95
N PRO A 373 18.66 -1.10 -23.00
CA PRO A 373 17.87 -0.11 -23.72
C PRO A 373 16.69 0.43 -22.89
N ILE A 374 16.08 -0.37 -22.01
CA ILE A 374 15.03 0.09 -21.08
C ILE A 374 15.61 1.15 -20.14
N GLN A 375 16.73 0.85 -19.48
CA GLN A 375 17.39 1.79 -18.58
C GLN A 375 17.78 3.10 -19.29
N LYS A 376 18.31 3.01 -20.51
CA LYS A 376 18.63 4.17 -21.34
C LYS A 376 17.37 4.99 -21.66
N ALA A 377 16.25 4.35 -21.94
CA ALA A 377 14.97 5.00 -22.19
C ALA A 377 14.47 5.75 -20.94
N PHE A 378 14.53 5.14 -19.75
CA PHE A 378 14.20 5.81 -18.48
C PHE A 378 15.04 7.07 -18.25
N MET A 379 16.33 7.02 -18.55
CA MET A 379 17.21 8.17 -18.39
C MET A 379 17.01 9.26 -19.44
N SER A 380 16.62 8.92 -20.67
CA SER A 380 16.48 9.87 -21.78
C SER A 380 15.07 10.44 -21.89
N ASN A 381 14.06 9.59 -22.02
CA ASN A 381 12.65 9.92 -22.16
C ASN A 381 11.76 8.89 -21.42
N PRO A 382 11.63 8.94 -20.09
CA PRO A 382 10.87 7.95 -19.33
C PRO A 382 9.39 7.93 -19.70
N PHE A 383 8.82 9.07 -20.10
CA PHE A 383 7.40 9.25 -20.40
C PHE A 383 6.93 8.60 -21.71
N MET A 384 7.82 7.93 -22.44
CA MET A 384 7.41 7.03 -23.52
C MET A 384 6.67 5.79 -23.00
N PHE A 385 6.86 5.46 -21.71
CA PHE A 385 6.09 4.46 -20.98
C PHE A 385 5.08 5.18 -20.10
N ASP A 386 3.87 4.63 -19.99
CA ASP A 386 2.88 5.13 -19.04
C ASP A 386 3.33 4.93 -17.59
N GLU A 387 2.67 5.63 -16.67
CA GLU A 387 3.05 5.64 -15.26
C GLU A 387 2.93 4.28 -14.56
N VAL A 388 1.95 3.44 -14.95
CA VAL A 388 1.80 2.09 -14.41
C VAL A 388 2.96 1.21 -14.86
N SER A 389 3.33 1.28 -16.14
CA SER A 389 4.51 0.57 -16.65
C SER A 389 5.80 1.01 -15.96
N ARG A 390 5.96 2.32 -15.67
CA ARG A 390 7.14 2.82 -14.94
C ARG A 390 7.19 2.34 -13.49
N ALA A 391 6.04 2.36 -12.80
CA ALA A 391 5.92 1.85 -11.44
C ALA A 391 6.18 0.33 -11.37
N GLN A 392 5.63 -0.44 -12.30
CA GLN A 392 5.84 -1.89 -12.39
C GLN A 392 7.31 -2.25 -12.63
N ILE A 393 8.02 -1.53 -13.51
CA ILE A 393 9.45 -1.80 -13.74
C ILE A 393 10.28 -1.54 -12.48
N LEU A 394 9.96 -0.49 -11.72
CA LEU A 394 10.55 -0.27 -10.40
C LEU A 394 10.21 -1.42 -9.44
N ALA A 395 8.94 -1.85 -9.42
CA ALA A 395 8.46 -2.87 -8.51
C ALA A 395 9.04 -4.25 -8.77
N ASP A 396 9.07 -4.69 -10.02
CA ASP A 396 9.71 -5.94 -10.43
C ASP A 396 11.21 -5.90 -10.13
N SER A 397 11.89 -4.79 -10.40
CA SER A 397 13.32 -4.64 -10.10
C SER A 397 13.59 -4.73 -8.60
N TRP A 398 12.74 -4.14 -7.77
CA TRP A 398 12.81 -4.22 -6.31
C TRP A 398 12.55 -5.65 -5.80
N ALA A 399 11.50 -6.32 -6.29
CA ALA A 399 11.17 -7.69 -5.93
C ALA A 399 12.33 -8.66 -6.27
N PHE A 400 12.90 -8.56 -7.48
CA PHE A 400 14.02 -9.43 -7.87
C PHE A 400 15.34 -9.11 -7.17
N LEU A 401 15.54 -7.87 -6.71
CA LEU A 401 16.67 -7.49 -5.86
C LEU A 401 16.61 -8.21 -4.50
N GLN A 402 15.44 -8.27 -3.88
CA GLN A 402 15.24 -8.92 -2.57
C GLN A 402 15.54 -10.42 -2.59
N LYS A 403 15.43 -11.07 -3.75
CA LYS A 403 15.75 -12.50 -3.95
C LYS A 403 17.23 -12.83 -4.18
N LYS A 404 18.11 -11.81 -4.19
CA LYS A 404 19.58 -11.91 -4.17
C LYS A 404 20.30 -12.60 -5.35
N ASN A 405 19.66 -12.86 -6.50
CA ASN A 405 20.31 -13.56 -7.62
C ASN A 405 19.91 -13.09 -9.03
N SER A 406 19.21 -11.96 -9.19
CA SER A 406 18.66 -11.56 -10.49
C SER A 406 18.76 -10.08 -10.83
N VAL A 407 18.81 -9.22 -9.82
CA VAL A 407 19.06 -7.78 -9.96
C VAL A 407 20.07 -7.37 -8.89
N SER A 408 21.12 -6.65 -9.27
CA SER A 408 22.09 -6.10 -8.33
C SER A 408 21.64 -4.74 -7.79
N TRP A 409 22.15 -4.35 -6.61
CA TRP A 409 21.93 -3.01 -6.07
C TRP A 409 22.34 -1.91 -7.05
N GLU A 410 23.46 -2.08 -7.75
CA GLU A 410 23.90 -1.13 -8.77
C GLU A 410 22.89 -1.00 -9.91
N ARG A 411 22.36 -2.13 -10.43
CA ARG A 411 21.36 -2.11 -11.50
C ARG A 411 20.07 -1.41 -11.04
N PHE A 412 19.63 -1.69 -9.83
CA PHE A 412 18.43 -1.07 -9.25
C PHE A 412 18.64 0.44 -8.99
N LEU A 413 19.74 0.84 -8.34
CA LEU A 413 20.01 2.24 -8.03
C LEU A 413 20.28 3.07 -9.29
N ASN A 414 20.88 2.48 -10.34
CA ASN A 414 21.01 3.17 -11.61
C ASN A 414 19.67 3.42 -12.31
N LEU A 415 18.66 2.56 -12.08
CA LEU A 415 17.29 2.82 -12.55
C LEU A 415 16.76 4.05 -11.84
N THR A 416 16.74 4.05 -10.50
CA THR A 416 16.07 5.08 -9.68
C THR A 416 16.57 6.51 -9.92
N VAL A 417 17.75 6.71 -10.52
CA VAL A 417 18.23 8.05 -10.94
C VAL A 417 17.24 8.77 -11.85
N TYR A 418 16.43 8.06 -12.64
CA TYR A 418 15.43 8.70 -13.50
C TYR A 418 14.36 9.47 -12.70
N LEU A 419 14.13 9.12 -11.42
CA LEU A 419 13.09 9.72 -10.57
C LEU A 419 13.24 11.23 -10.44
N GLN A 420 14.44 11.79 -10.67
CA GLN A 420 14.64 13.24 -10.78
C GLN A 420 13.76 13.91 -11.86
N LYS A 421 13.23 13.14 -12.81
CA LYS A 421 12.30 13.57 -13.85
C LYS A 421 10.85 13.16 -13.58
N GLU A 422 10.60 12.30 -12.61
CA GLU A 422 9.29 11.70 -12.38
C GLU A 422 8.34 12.68 -11.67
N THR A 423 7.09 12.71 -12.13
CA THR A 423 6.04 13.61 -11.62
C THR A 423 4.73 12.90 -11.30
N SER A 424 4.61 11.61 -11.64
CA SER A 424 3.39 10.84 -11.42
C SER A 424 3.16 10.58 -9.92
N PRO A 425 1.96 10.89 -9.39
CA PRO A 425 1.62 10.58 -8.00
C PRO A 425 1.60 9.08 -7.74
N LEU A 426 1.23 8.25 -8.74
CA LEU A 426 1.31 6.79 -8.64
C LEU A 426 2.73 6.34 -8.31
N VAL A 427 3.69 6.77 -9.14
CA VAL A 427 5.08 6.31 -9.01
C VAL A 427 5.66 6.77 -7.68
N TRP A 428 5.41 8.01 -7.27
CA TRP A 428 5.91 8.50 -5.98
C TRP A 428 5.24 7.86 -4.76
N ARG A 429 3.93 7.58 -4.81
CA ARG A 429 3.26 6.79 -3.75
C ARG A 429 3.88 5.39 -3.65
N TYR A 430 4.10 4.72 -4.78
CA TYR A 430 4.81 3.43 -4.78
C TYR A 430 6.22 3.57 -4.19
N VAL A 431 7.04 4.49 -4.69
CA VAL A 431 8.44 4.68 -4.27
C VAL A 431 8.58 4.91 -2.76
N ILE A 432 7.70 5.73 -2.18
CA ILE A 432 7.80 6.15 -0.79
C ILE A 432 7.11 5.17 0.15
N ARG A 433 5.91 4.69 -0.22
CA ARG A 433 5.05 3.89 0.65
C ARG A 433 5.26 2.39 0.47
N ASP A 434 5.18 1.90 -0.77
CA ASP A 434 5.05 0.46 -1.04
C ASP A 434 6.41 -0.19 -1.39
N GLY A 435 7.30 0.56 -2.03
CA GLY A 435 8.61 0.11 -2.47
C GLY A 435 9.64 -0.01 -1.34
N SER A 436 9.44 0.69 -0.22
CA SER A 436 10.21 0.62 1.03
C SER A 436 11.75 0.70 0.96
N TRP A 437 12.37 0.83 -0.21
CA TRP A 437 13.83 0.84 -0.33
C TRP A 437 14.42 2.13 0.23
N ILE A 438 13.75 3.27 0.05
CA ILE A 438 14.22 4.54 0.61
C ILE A 438 14.24 4.49 2.13
N SER A 439 13.15 4.04 2.76
CA SER A 439 13.10 3.87 4.22
C SER A 439 14.09 2.80 4.71
N THR A 440 14.22 1.69 3.99
CA THR A 440 15.23 0.67 4.29
C THR A 440 16.64 1.26 4.28
N LEU A 441 17.03 1.97 3.22
CA LEU A 441 18.37 2.56 3.13
C LEU A 441 18.57 3.66 4.18
N TYR A 442 17.54 4.46 4.45
CA TYR A 442 17.56 5.47 5.49
C TYR A 442 17.85 4.83 6.87
N ASP A 443 17.05 3.85 7.28
CA ASP A 443 17.20 3.17 8.58
C ASP A 443 18.55 2.44 8.70
N ARG A 444 18.99 1.77 7.63
CA ARG A 444 20.23 0.99 7.64
C ARG A 444 21.47 1.88 7.69
N PHE A 445 21.46 3.05 7.04
CA PHE A 445 22.62 3.92 6.96
C PHE A 445 22.61 5.08 7.96
N ARG A 446 21.54 5.33 8.71
CA ARG A 446 21.40 6.50 9.59
C ARG A 446 22.58 6.75 10.54
N TYR A 447 23.16 5.68 11.10
CA TYR A 447 24.33 5.77 12.00
C TYR A 447 25.70 5.57 11.28
N GLN A 448 25.72 5.55 9.95
CA GLN A 448 26.94 5.43 9.14
C GLN A 448 27.42 6.81 8.69
N ASN A 449 28.35 7.40 9.45
CA ASN A 449 28.82 8.78 9.29
C ASN A 449 29.34 9.13 7.88
N THR A 450 29.86 8.17 7.13
CA THR A 450 30.40 8.38 5.77
C THR A 450 29.34 8.14 4.69
N THR A 451 28.46 7.16 4.87
CA THR A 451 27.48 6.77 3.85
C THR A 451 26.21 7.60 3.91
N PHE A 452 25.71 7.93 5.12
CA PHE A 452 24.45 8.64 5.29
C PHE A 452 24.41 10.01 4.57
N PRO A 453 25.47 10.86 4.61
CA PRO A 453 25.47 12.11 3.86
C PRO A 453 25.35 11.90 2.34
N ASN A 454 25.94 10.83 1.79
CA ASN A 454 25.81 10.50 0.37
C ASN A 454 24.39 10.03 0.05
N PHE A 455 23.78 9.23 0.94
CA PHE A 455 22.38 8.83 0.82
C PHE A 455 21.43 10.06 0.85
N VAL A 456 21.64 11.00 1.76
CA VAL A 456 20.90 12.28 1.82
C VAL A 456 21.03 13.06 0.51
N THR A 457 22.24 13.13 -0.06
CA THR A 457 22.49 13.79 -1.35
C THR A 457 21.75 13.08 -2.49
N TYR A 458 21.77 11.74 -2.49
CA TYR A 458 21.02 10.92 -3.44
C TYR A 458 19.52 11.18 -3.36
N VAL A 459 18.90 11.13 -2.17
CA VAL A 459 17.46 11.40 -1.98
C VAL A 459 17.10 12.81 -2.45
N ASN A 460 17.88 13.83 -2.08
CA ASN A 460 17.66 15.19 -2.55
C ASN A 460 17.78 15.32 -4.08
N THR A 461 18.64 14.53 -4.72
CA THR A 461 18.81 14.56 -6.18
C THR A 461 17.62 13.90 -6.88
N ILE A 462 17.22 12.69 -6.45
CA ILE A 462 16.11 11.97 -7.10
C ILE A 462 14.75 12.65 -6.87
N THR A 463 14.60 13.45 -5.80
CA THR A 463 13.36 14.21 -5.52
C THR A 463 13.38 15.63 -6.12
N SER A 464 14.45 16.02 -6.80
CA SER A 464 14.62 17.41 -7.30
C SER A 464 13.59 17.85 -8.33
N GLY A 465 13.00 16.90 -9.08
CA GLY A 465 11.91 17.17 -10.03
C GLY A 465 10.56 17.51 -9.38
N MET A 466 10.43 17.29 -8.06
CA MET A 466 9.21 17.54 -7.31
C MET A 466 9.43 18.70 -6.32
N PRO A 467 8.85 19.90 -6.57
CA PRO A 467 8.95 21.01 -5.64
C PRO A 467 8.24 20.68 -4.34
N THR A 468 8.69 21.24 -3.21
CA THR A 468 7.98 21.02 -1.95
C THR A 468 6.60 21.70 -2.01
N PRO A 469 5.48 21.01 -1.75
CA PRO A 469 4.15 21.60 -1.70
C PRO A 469 4.00 22.74 -0.68
N ASN A 470 2.96 23.58 -0.84
CA ASN A 470 2.65 24.69 0.08
C ASN A 470 1.66 24.30 1.20
N PHE A 471 1.60 23.01 1.59
CA PHE A 471 0.76 22.50 2.69
C PHE A 471 -0.75 22.71 2.45
N THR A 472 -1.17 22.81 1.19
CA THR A 472 -2.55 23.00 0.74
C THR A 472 -2.97 21.85 -0.18
N LEU A 473 -4.26 21.48 -0.15
CA LEU A 473 -4.81 20.46 -1.05
C LEU A 473 -4.95 20.99 -2.47
N THR A 474 -4.75 20.08 -3.43
CA THR A 474 -5.01 20.28 -4.86
C THR A 474 -6.43 19.87 -5.24
N GLY A 475 -7.06 19.01 -4.42
CA GLY A 475 -8.37 18.43 -4.68
C GLY A 475 -8.32 17.06 -5.35
N ASP A 476 -7.14 16.59 -5.75
CA ASP A 476 -6.90 15.21 -6.19
C ASP A 476 -6.24 14.42 -5.05
N TRP A 477 -6.93 13.40 -4.56
CA TRP A 477 -6.53 12.68 -3.34
C TRP A 477 -5.19 11.98 -3.47
N SER A 478 -4.89 11.44 -4.65
CA SER A 478 -3.64 10.73 -4.85
C SER A 478 -2.48 11.70 -5.02
N VAL A 479 -2.71 12.87 -5.63
CA VAL A 479 -1.72 13.95 -5.67
C VAL A 479 -1.45 14.49 -4.28
N ASP A 480 -2.49 14.74 -3.48
CA ASP A 480 -2.37 15.27 -2.13
C ASP A 480 -1.67 14.27 -1.19
N THR A 481 -1.99 12.98 -1.31
CA THR A 481 -1.28 11.90 -0.61
C THR A 481 0.19 11.81 -1.03
N ALA A 482 0.48 11.82 -2.34
CA ALA A 482 1.86 11.80 -2.84
C ALA A 482 2.66 13.01 -2.37
N ASN A 483 2.04 14.19 -2.36
CA ASN A 483 2.61 15.44 -1.89
C ASN A 483 2.92 15.38 -0.39
N SER A 484 2.01 14.86 0.44
CA SER A 484 2.25 14.62 1.86
C SER A 484 3.48 13.74 2.09
N LEU A 485 3.52 12.58 1.43
CA LEU A 485 4.64 11.63 1.50
C LEU A 485 5.97 12.28 1.03
N MET A 486 5.91 13.11 -0.01
CA MET A 486 7.07 13.83 -0.53
C MET A 486 7.60 14.88 0.46
N VAL A 487 6.72 15.60 1.17
CA VAL A 487 7.13 16.54 2.23
C VAL A 487 7.86 15.77 3.33
N ASP A 488 7.27 14.69 3.83
CA ASP A 488 7.89 13.87 4.88
C ASP A 488 9.26 13.33 4.44
N LEU A 489 9.36 12.80 3.21
CA LEU A 489 10.64 12.33 2.68
C LEU A 489 11.69 13.45 2.62
N LYS A 490 11.37 14.59 1.98
CA LYS A 490 12.33 15.69 1.78
C LYS A 490 12.76 16.31 3.11
N CYS A 491 11.81 16.57 4.01
CA CYS A 491 12.11 17.14 5.31
C CYS A 491 12.86 16.14 6.22
N GLY A 492 12.53 14.84 6.12
CA GLY A 492 13.23 13.76 6.82
C GLY A 492 14.73 13.66 6.49
N VAL A 493 15.13 14.06 5.28
CA VAL A 493 16.55 14.18 4.87
C VAL A 493 17.10 15.61 4.96
N ASN A 494 16.44 16.48 5.73
CA ASN A 494 16.82 17.88 5.98
C ASN A 494 16.96 18.74 4.69
N ASN A 495 16.14 18.50 3.68
CA ASN A 495 16.07 19.35 2.49
C ASN A 495 15.76 20.81 2.87
N THR A 496 16.58 21.77 2.43
CA THR A 496 16.50 23.17 2.87
C THR A 496 15.17 23.85 2.49
N GLU A 497 14.65 23.61 1.28
CA GLU A 497 13.35 24.15 0.87
C GLU A 497 12.23 23.59 1.76
N CYS A 498 12.24 22.28 2.00
CA CYS A 498 11.24 21.62 2.83
C CYS A 498 11.26 22.12 4.27
N MET A 499 12.43 22.13 4.90
CA MET A 499 12.60 22.59 6.28
C MET A 499 12.15 24.05 6.44
N GLY A 500 12.48 24.92 5.48
CA GLY A 500 12.03 26.31 5.47
C GLY A 500 10.52 26.47 5.35
N LYS A 501 9.86 25.72 4.46
CA LYS A 501 8.39 25.74 4.33
C LYS A 501 7.68 25.17 5.55
N ALA A 502 8.20 24.07 6.12
CA ALA A 502 7.65 23.49 7.35
C ALA A 502 7.76 24.47 8.52
N ALA A 503 8.91 25.15 8.68
CA ALA A 503 9.09 26.17 9.71
C ALA A 503 8.12 27.35 9.55
N ALA A 504 7.95 27.87 8.32
CA ALA A 504 7.02 28.97 8.05
C ALA A 504 5.55 28.57 8.29
N SER A 505 5.17 27.36 7.88
CA SER A 505 3.84 26.81 8.12
C SER A 505 3.58 26.61 9.62
N PHE A 506 4.57 26.09 10.36
CA PHE A 506 4.49 25.90 11.81
C PHE A 506 4.41 27.22 12.58
N ALA A 507 5.17 28.24 12.19
CA ALA A 507 5.09 29.56 12.80
C ALA A 507 3.68 30.17 12.64
N THR A 508 3.06 29.98 11.48
CA THR A 508 1.67 30.40 11.23
C THR A 508 0.69 29.61 12.11
N PHE A 509 0.89 28.30 12.24
CA PHE A 509 0.11 27.45 13.15
C PHE A 509 0.21 27.96 14.60
N LEU A 510 1.41 28.22 15.12
CA LEU A 510 1.57 28.74 16.49
C LEU A 510 0.83 30.07 16.67
N GLN A 511 0.97 30.99 15.72
CA GLN A 511 0.29 32.28 15.77
C GLN A 511 -1.24 32.13 15.86
N GLN A 512 -1.83 31.19 15.11
CA GLN A 512 -3.28 31.02 15.00
C GLN A 512 -3.85 30.09 16.08
N CYS A 513 -3.10 29.07 16.51
CA CYS A 513 -3.60 28.01 17.38
C CYS A 513 -3.15 28.09 18.85
N GLN A 514 -2.12 28.86 19.20
CA GLN A 514 -1.58 28.89 20.59
C GLN A 514 -2.64 29.14 21.69
N ASN A 515 -3.73 29.85 21.36
CA ASN A 515 -4.83 30.18 22.27
C ASN A 515 -6.13 29.42 21.93
N SER A 516 -6.07 28.36 21.12
CA SER A 516 -7.27 27.65 20.71
C SER A 516 -7.94 26.97 21.90
N ALA A 517 -9.26 27.14 22.01
CA ALA A 517 -10.11 26.49 22.99
C ALA A 517 -10.96 25.35 22.39
N TYR A 518 -10.70 24.99 21.12
CA TYR A 518 -11.50 24.02 20.35
C TYR A 518 -10.63 23.07 19.51
N GLY A 519 -9.38 22.83 19.92
CA GLY A 519 -8.44 21.95 19.21
C GLY A 519 -7.76 22.64 18.03
N THR A 520 -7.06 21.90 17.19
CA THR A 520 -6.27 22.53 16.11
C THR A 520 -6.93 22.49 14.73
N GLY A 521 -7.98 21.67 14.58
CA GLY A 521 -8.71 21.48 13.32
C GLY A 521 -9.07 22.76 12.57
N ARG A 522 -9.60 23.77 13.26
CA ARG A 522 -10.10 25.03 12.66
C ARG A 522 -9.10 26.16 12.59
N CYS A 523 -8.10 26.16 13.47
CA CYS A 523 -7.08 27.21 13.54
C CYS A 523 -5.82 26.85 12.78
N ASN A 524 -5.61 25.57 12.45
CA ASN A 524 -4.43 25.14 11.73
C ASN A 524 -4.64 25.36 10.22
N PRO A 525 -3.90 26.28 9.60
CA PRO A 525 -4.09 26.60 8.18
C PRO A 525 -3.55 25.51 7.23
N ALA A 526 -2.74 24.57 7.73
CA ALA A 526 -2.30 23.45 6.92
C ALA A 526 -3.44 22.43 6.77
N ALA A 527 -3.62 21.92 5.56
CA ALA A 527 -4.57 20.85 5.33
C ALA A 527 -4.18 19.58 6.12
N PRO A 528 -5.15 18.76 6.57
CA PRO A 528 -4.90 17.59 7.43
C PRO A 528 -3.75 16.69 6.96
N ASP A 529 -3.66 16.42 5.66
CA ASP A 529 -2.61 15.62 5.02
C ASP A 529 -1.20 16.07 5.41
N PHE A 530 -0.97 17.39 5.52
CA PHE A 530 0.36 17.95 5.76
C PHE A 530 0.63 18.29 7.22
N ARG A 531 -0.34 18.13 8.13
CA ARG A 531 -0.18 18.47 9.56
C ARG A 531 0.88 17.62 10.27
N PRO A 532 1.01 16.30 10.02
CA PRO A 532 2.12 15.50 10.54
C PRO A 532 3.48 16.16 10.25
N ALA A 533 3.73 16.49 8.98
CA ALA A 533 4.97 17.13 8.55
C ALA A 533 5.15 18.54 9.14
N GLN A 534 4.10 19.36 9.10
CA GLN A 534 4.12 20.72 9.63
C GLN A 534 4.54 20.73 11.11
N LEU A 535 3.90 19.89 11.91
CA LEU A 535 4.14 19.82 13.35
C LEU A 535 5.50 19.18 13.64
N CYS A 536 5.85 18.07 12.99
CA CYS A 536 7.11 17.37 13.21
C CYS A 536 8.33 18.24 12.90
N TYR A 537 8.42 18.72 11.66
CA TYR A 537 9.60 19.47 11.22
C TYR A 537 9.59 20.92 11.72
N GLY A 538 8.41 21.44 12.07
CA GLY A 538 8.28 22.68 12.83
C GLY A 538 8.89 22.54 14.23
N VAL A 539 8.43 21.55 15.01
CA VAL A 539 8.93 21.29 16.37
C VAL A 539 10.42 20.97 16.36
N LYS A 540 10.91 20.19 15.39
CA LYS A 540 12.35 19.87 15.20
C LYS A 540 13.24 21.12 15.15
N GLN A 541 12.71 22.23 14.63
CA GLN A 541 13.41 23.51 14.47
C GLN A 541 13.08 24.54 15.57
N SER A 542 12.17 24.22 16.47
CA SER A 542 11.56 25.16 17.42
C SER A 542 12.26 25.22 18.78
N ASP A 543 11.82 26.17 19.62
CA ASP A 543 12.30 26.30 20.98
C ASP A 543 11.46 25.57 22.06
N GLN A 544 11.80 25.77 23.33
CA GLN A 544 11.11 25.10 24.44
C GLN A 544 9.70 25.68 24.63
N ASN A 545 9.50 26.97 24.35
CA ASN A 545 8.20 27.62 24.47
C ASN A 545 7.25 27.12 23.39
N ASP A 546 7.75 26.98 22.16
CA ASP A 546 6.98 26.40 21.05
C ASP A 546 6.59 24.94 21.35
N PHE A 547 7.52 24.12 21.84
CA PHE A 547 7.23 22.76 22.30
C PHE A 547 6.15 22.74 23.39
N GLN A 548 6.23 23.62 24.39
CA GLN A 548 5.23 23.69 25.46
C GLN A 548 3.87 24.16 24.93
N THR A 549 3.84 25.01 23.90
CA THR A 549 2.61 25.42 23.24
C THR A 549 1.93 24.23 22.58
N VAL A 550 2.65 23.45 21.78
CA VAL A 550 2.12 22.21 21.16
C VAL A 550 1.66 21.22 22.24
N LEU A 551 2.44 21.05 23.31
CA LEU A 551 2.10 20.17 24.43
C LEU A 551 0.82 20.64 25.14
N SER A 552 0.61 21.95 25.28
CA SER A 552 -0.59 22.51 25.88
C SER A 552 -1.85 22.22 25.06
N LEU A 553 -1.73 22.24 23.72
CA LEU A 553 -2.82 21.88 22.81
C LEU A 553 -3.16 20.39 22.88
N TYR A 554 -2.14 19.53 22.98
CA TYR A 554 -2.37 18.10 23.22
C TYR A 554 -3.01 17.84 24.59
N LYS A 555 -2.52 18.48 25.66
CA LYS A 555 -3.10 18.37 27.01
C LYS A 555 -4.53 18.94 27.09
N TRP A 556 -4.87 19.93 26.26
CA TRP A 556 -6.25 20.40 26.09
C TRP A 556 -7.12 19.31 25.46
N TRP A 557 -6.64 18.67 24.39
CA TRP A 557 -7.37 17.60 23.71
C TRP A 557 -7.66 16.45 24.69
N GLN A 558 -6.66 16.01 25.47
CA GLN A 558 -6.83 14.95 26.48
C GLN A 558 -7.88 15.25 27.56
N LYS A 559 -8.19 16.53 27.80
CA LYS A 559 -9.18 16.98 28.80
C LYS A 559 -10.55 17.29 28.19
N SER A 560 -10.64 17.29 26.87
CA SER A 560 -11.85 17.71 26.14
C SER A 560 -12.93 16.61 26.15
N PRO A 561 -14.19 16.94 25.84
CA PRO A 561 -15.30 15.98 25.89
C PRO A 561 -15.09 14.77 24.96
N PRO A 562 -15.79 13.66 25.19
CA PRO A 562 -15.61 12.40 24.44
C PRO A 562 -15.86 12.49 22.94
N SER A 563 -16.49 13.57 22.44
CA SER A 563 -16.65 13.79 20.99
C SER A 563 -15.32 13.86 20.25
N ASN A 564 -14.24 14.27 20.92
CA ASN A 564 -12.89 14.31 20.36
C ASN A 564 -12.23 12.92 20.28
N ASP A 565 -12.70 11.95 21.07
CA ASP A 565 -12.13 10.60 21.11
C ASP A 565 -12.42 9.81 19.83
N TYR A 566 -13.43 10.23 19.06
CA TYR A 566 -13.82 9.60 17.80
C TYR A 566 -13.15 10.22 16.57
N PHE A 567 -12.33 11.26 16.70
CA PHE A 567 -11.50 11.75 15.59
C PHE A 567 -10.10 12.09 16.16
N PRO A 568 -9.33 11.08 16.58
CA PRO A 568 -8.09 11.27 17.32
C PRO A 568 -6.92 11.78 16.45
N GLN A 569 -7.12 11.91 15.13
CA GLN A 569 -6.07 12.31 14.19
C GLN A 569 -5.36 13.59 14.64
N ASP A 570 -6.10 14.58 15.15
CA ASP A 570 -5.51 15.83 15.64
C ASP A 570 -4.53 15.60 16.80
N ALA A 571 -4.88 14.71 17.74
CA ALA A 571 -4.01 14.35 18.86
C ALA A 571 -2.81 13.52 18.42
N GLU A 572 -2.99 12.60 17.48
CA GLU A 572 -1.90 11.83 16.89
C GLU A 572 -0.92 12.75 16.14
N PHE A 573 -1.42 13.73 15.38
CA PHE A 573 -0.58 14.72 14.71
C PHE A 573 0.21 15.57 15.70
N LEU A 574 -0.40 16.01 16.81
CA LEU A 574 0.28 16.73 17.88
C LEU A 574 1.35 15.86 18.56
N LEU A 575 1.05 14.59 18.86
CA LEU A 575 2.01 13.65 19.44
C LEU A 575 3.17 13.36 18.50
N ASN A 576 2.90 13.15 17.22
CA ASN A 576 3.93 13.00 16.19
C ASN A 576 4.81 14.26 16.16
N GLY A 577 4.20 15.44 16.11
CA GLY A 577 4.90 16.73 16.20
C GLY A 577 5.86 16.83 17.39
N LEU A 578 5.34 16.55 18.59
CA LEU A 578 6.12 16.58 19.84
C LEU A 578 7.27 15.58 19.81
N SER A 579 7.09 14.41 19.19
CA SER A 579 8.11 13.37 19.11
C SER A 579 9.37 13.84 18.35
N CYS A 580 9.23 14.77 17.41
CA CYS A 580 10.33 15.25 16.57
C CYS A 580 11.26 16.26 17.26
N SER A 581 10.97 16.61 18.52
CA SER A 581 11.79 17.51 19.33
C SER A 581 13.22 16.97 19.48
N GLN A 582 14.21 17.84 19.29
CA GLN A 582 15.62 17.49 19.50
C GLN A 582 16.05 17.65 20.98
N ARG A 583 15.10 17.96 21.88
CA ARG A 583 15.38 18.30 23.29
C ARG A 583 14.91 17.16 24.22
N PRO A 584 15.82 16.50 24.95
CA PRO A 584 15.46 15.33 25.77
C PRO A 584 14.43 15.61 26.87
N GLY A 585 14.48 16.79 27.50
CA GLY A 585 13.67 17.09 28.69
C GLY A 585 12.16 16.91 28.48
N GLY A 586 11.62 17.46 27.38
CA GLY A 586 10.19 17.33 27.05
C GLY A 586 9.80 15.92 26.58
N LEU A 587 10.70 15.25 25.85
CA LEU A 587 10.47 13.87 25.40
C LEU A 587 10.44 12.88 26.56
N TYR A 588 11.29 13.05 27.58
CA TYR A 588 11.32 12.18 28.75
C TYR A 588 10.02 12.25 29.56
N GLU A 589 9.38 13.42 29.67
CA GLU A 589 8.04 13.56 30.28
C GLU A 589 7.02 12.70 29.52
N LEU A 590 6.98 12.81 28.19
CA LEU A 590 6.03 12.10 27.34
C LEU A 590 6.30 10.59 27.29
N ILE A 591 7.57 10.17 27.26
CA ILE A 591 7.97 8.77 27.37
C ILE A 591 7.51 8.20 28.72
N THR A 592 7.72 8.93 29.82
CA THR A 592 7.24 8.50 31.15
C THR A 592 5.73 8.33 31.17
N ALA A 593 4.99 9.30 30.65
CA ALA A 593 3.54 9.25 30.57
C ALA A 593 3.06 8.07 29.69
N THR A 594 3.75 7.80 28.58
CA THR A 594 3.45 6.66 27.69
C THR A 594 3.68 5.32 28.39
N LEU A 595 4.82 5.15 29.06
CA LEU A 595 5.15 3.93 29.82
C LEU A 595 4.15 3.66 30.96
N ASN A 596 3.53 4.73 31.49
CA ASN A 596 2.46 4.68 32.49
C ASN A 596 1.05 4.58 31.87
N GLN A 597 0.94 4.41 30.54
CA GLN A 597 -0.32 4.32 29.79
C GLN A 597 -1.23 5.56 29.92
N GLN A 598 -0.66 6.73 30.20
CA GLN A 598 -1.36 8.02 30.21
C GLN A 598 -1.41 8.67 28.83
N ILE A 599 -0.55 8.21 27.92
CA ILE A 599 -0.46 8.59 26.51
C ILE A 599 -0.46 7.29 25.69
N PRO A 600 -1.09 7.26 24.50
CA PRO A 600 -1.07 6.08 23.64
C PRO A 600 0.35 5.58 23.32
N SER A 601 0.53 4.27 23.24
CA SER A 601 1.85 3.64 23.04
C SER A 601 2.50 3.99 21.70
N ILE A 602 1.70 4.36 20.69
CA ILE A 602 2.15 4.82 19.37
C ILE A 602 3.17 5.98 19.45
N PHE A 603 3.17 6.76 20.53
CA PHE A 603 4.18 7.78 20.76
C PHE A 603 5.61 7.21 20.75
N LEU A 604 5.83 5.98 21.24
CA LEU A 604 7.15 5.33 21.17
C LEU A 604 7.58 5.09 19.71
N SER A 605 6.66 4.72 18.85
CA SER A 605 6.90 4.54 17.41
C SER A 605 7.22 5.86 16.72
N PHE A 606 6.51 6.94 17.08
CA PHE A 606 6.83 8.28 16.56
C PHE A 606 8.23 8.73 16.99
N VAL A 607 8.63 8.47 18.24
CA VAL A 607 10.00 8.74 18.70
C VAL A 607 11.00 7.92 17.88
N ALA A 608 10.81 6.61 17.70
CA ALA A 608 11.74 5.77 16.95
C ALA A 608 11.88 6.16 15.46
N GLY A 609 10.81 6.67 14.84
CA GLY A 609 10.86 7.12 13.45
C GLY A 609 11.77 8.33 13.19
N ASN A 610 12.18 9.05 14.22
CA ASN A 610 12.89 10.33 14.10
C ASN A 610 14.41 10.23 14.34
N ASP A 611 15.15 11.17 13.75
CA ASP A 611 16.62 11.15 13.73
C ASP A 611 17.23 11.13 15.12
N ASN A 612 18.13 10.16 15.36
CA ASN A 612 18.91 10.01 16.60
C ASN A 612 18.04 9.77 17.85
N LEU A 613 16.75 9.49 17.71
CA LEU A 613 15.86 9.35 18.86
C LEU A 613 15.88 7.95 19.49
N GLY A 614 16.36 6.92 18.77
CA GLY A 614 16.76 5.65 19.38
C GLY A 614 17.82 5.86 20.48
N THR A 615 18.74 6.82 20.29
CA THR A 615 19.69 7.24 21.34
C THR A 615 19.00 7.97 22.50
N ILE A 616 17.94 8.72 22.24
CA ILE A 616 17.14 9.33 23.32
C ILE A 616 16.47 8.23 24.17
N LEU A 617 15.92 7.19 23.54
CA LEU A 617 15.35 6.05 24.25
C LEU A 617 16.40 5.29 25.07
N SER A 618 17.62 5.08 24.56
CA SER A 618 18.66 4.42 25.36
C SER A 618 19.19 5.30 26.51
N ASN A 619 19.27 6.61 26.31
CA ASN A 619 19.62 7.56 27.37
C ASN A 619 18.54 7.60 28.46
N TYR A 620 17.25 7.62 28.08
CA TYR A 620 16.15 7.53 29.04
C TYR A 620 16.20 6.22 29.82
N LEU A 621 16.46 5.08 29.16
CA LEU A 621 16.58 3.77 29.79
C LEU A 621 17.71 3.74 30.84
N GLN A 622 18.86 4.37 30.55
CA GLN A 622 19.97 4.46 31.50
C GLN A 622 19.61 5.30 32.74
N LEU A 623 18.90 6.41 32.54
CA LEU A 623 18.54 7.34 33.61
C LEU A 623 17.33 6.88 34.43
N ASN A 624 16.39 6.18 33.81
CA ASN A 624 15.07 5.83 34.38
C ASN A 624 14.79 4.33 34.25
N GLN A 625 15.81 3.49 34.48
CA GLN A 625 15.74 2.05 34.25
C GLN A 625 14.50 1.40 34.91
N SER A 626 14.22 1.74 36.16
CA SER A 626 13.05 1.20 36.89
C SER A 626 11.72 1.51 36.20
N ASN A 627 11.56 2.69 35.59
CA ASN A 627 10.32 3.06 34.89
C ASN A 627 10.09 2.18 33.67
N VAL A 628 11.16 1.89 32.90
CA VAL A 628 11.07 1.04 31.71
C VAL A 628 10.85 -0.43 32.11
N LEU A 629 11.60 -0.93 33.10
CA LEU A 629 11.50 -2.32 33.56
C LEU A 629 10.14 -2.66 34.15
N ASN A 630 9.48 -1.72 34.81
CA ASN A 630 8.18 -1.93 35.43
C ASN A 630 6.99 -1.66 34.50
N SER A 631 7.23 -1.15 33.29
CA SER A 631 6.17 -0.82 32.34
C SER A 631 5.66 -2.09 31.62
N PRO A 632 4.34 -2.21 31.40
CA PRO A 632 3.79 -3.24 30.52
C PRO A 632 4.23 -3.08 29.07
N LEU A 633 4.70 -1.88 28.68
CA LEU A 633 5.19 -1.58 27.33
C LEU A 633 6.68 -1.91 27.14
N PHE A 634 7.32 -2.64 28.05
CA PHE A 634 8.75 -2.97 27.97
C PHE A 634 9.16 -3.56 26.59
N LYS A 635 8.36 -4.48 26.05
CA LYS A 635 8.62 -5.09 24.73
C LYS A 635 8.61 -4.04 23.61
N GLU A 636 7.56 -3.23 23.58
CA GLU A 636 7.39 -2.18 22.57
C GLU A 636 8.53 -1.16 22.67
N TYR A 637 8.84 -0.71 23.88
CA TYR A 637 9.95 0.21 24.14
C TYR A 637 11.29 -0.31 23.61
N ILE A 638 11.66 -1.55 23.96
CA ILE A 638 12.94 -2.13 23.51
C ILE A 638 12.97 -2.32 22.00
N ASN A 639 11.87 -2.76 21.38
CA ASN A 639 11.78 -2.91 19.93
C ASN A 639 11.94 -1.56 19.21
N GLN A 640 11.23 -0.53 19.67
CA GLN A 640 11.31 0.82 19.10
C GLN A 640 12.71 1.41 19.25
N MET A 641 13.35 1.21 20.41
CA MET A 641 14.71 1.70 20.67
C MET A 641 15.75 1.15 19.68
N VAL A 642 15.63 -0.10 19.25
CA VAL A 642 16.66 -0.78 18.43
C VAL A 642 16.33 -0.87 16.94
N THR A 643 15.24 -0.22 16.49
CA THR A 643 14.70 -0.36 15.13
C THR A 643 15.75 -0.09 14.04
N ASP A 644 16.59 0.93 14.24
CA ASP A 644 17.62 1.38 13.28
C ASP A 644 19.06 1.21 13.81
N TRP A 645 19.27 0.50 14.92
CA TRP A 645 20.59 0.36 15.54
C TRP A 645 21.52 -0.54 14.74
N SER A 646 22.70 -0.03 14.40
CA SER A 646 23.57 -0.66 13.42
C SER A 646 25.07 -0.54 13.72
N THR A 647 25.45 -0.18 14.96
CA THR A 647 26.85 0.08 15.34
C THR A 647 27.31 -0.84 16.47
N GLN A 648 28.64 -1.07 16.56
CA GLN A 648 29.23 -1.88 17.63
C GLN A 648 28.93 -1.31 19.02
N THR A 649 28.95 0.02 19.19
CA THR A 649 28.64 0.67 20.47
C THR A 649 27.20 0.40 20.92
N GLN A 650 26.24 0.42 19.99
CA GLN A 650 24.84 0.08 20.27
C GLN A 650 24.67 -1.40 20.65
N TYR A 651 25.39 -2.30 19.96
CA TYR A 651 25.41 -3.71 20.29
C TYR A 651 26.00 -3.96 21.70
N ASP A 652 27.15 -3.37 22.00
CA ASP A 652 27.82 -3.52 23.30
C ASP A 652 26.96 -2.99 24.44
N PHE A 653 26.21 -1.91 24.19
CA PHE A 653 25.22 -1.40 25.13
C PHE A 653 24.16 -2.46 25.50
N LEU A 654 23.57 -3.14 24.50
CA LEU A 654 22.56 -4.17 24.74
C LEU A 654 23.15 -5.39 25.47
N ILE A 655 24.37 -5.81 25.12
CA ILE A 655 25.06 -6.91 25.79
C ILE A 655 25.27 -6.59 27.27
N ASN A 656 25.78 -5.39 27.56
CA ASN A 656 26.00 -4.96 28.94
C ASN A 656 24.68 -4.81 29.70
N PHE A 657 23.65 -4.24 29.07
CA PHE A 657 22.32 -4.13 29.67
C PHE A 657 21.73 -5.51 30.00
N ASN A 658 21.83 -6.47 29.07
CA ASN A 658 21.33 -7.84 29.26
C ASN A 658 22.04 -8.57 30.42
N ALA A 659 23.33 -8.28 30.61
CA ALA A 659 24.16 -8.90 31.66
C ALA A 659 23.95 -8.27 33.05
N THR A 660 23.72 -6.95 33.11
CA THR A 660 23.78 -6.19 34.37
C THR A 660 22.41 -5.75 34.90
N ALA A 661 21.40 -5.57 34.04
CA ALA A 661 20.08 -5.14 34.47
C ALA A 661 19.31 -6.29 35.16
N PRO A 662 18.45 -5.98 36.16
CA PRO A 662 17.65 -6.98 36.88
C PRO A 662 16.44 -7.44 36.04
N LEU A 663 16.69 -8.06 34.89
CA LEU A 663 15.68 -8.53 33.94
C LEU A 663 15.01 -9.82 34.41
N SER A 664 13.68 -9.90 34.30
CA SER A 664 12.96 -11.17 34.37
C SER A 664 13.33 -12.09 33.18
N PRO A 665 13.04 -13.41 33.25
CA PRO A 665 13.32 -14.33 32.13
C PRO A 665 12.69 -13.89 30.80
N ASN A 666 11.45 -13.38 30.84
CA ASN A 666 10.76 -12.88 29.64
C ASN A 666 11.42 -11.60 29.10
N GLN A 667 11.79 -10.66 29.97
CA GLN A 667 12.49 -9.44 29.54
C GLN A 667 13.85 -9.76 28.95
N ARG A 668 14.58 -10.72 29.51
CA ARG A 668 15.84 -11.21 28.96
C ARG A 668 15.68 -11.79 27.56
N TYR A 669 14.60 -12.53 27.31
CA TYR A 669 14.28 -13.03 25.96
C TYR A 669 14.01 -11.89 24.96
N ILE A 670 13.26 -10.86 25.37
CA ILE A 670 13.01 -9.66 24.55
C ILE A 670 14.32 -8.94 24.21
N VAL A 671 15.20 -8.72 25.19
CA VAL A 671 16.51 -8.08 24.97
C VAL A 671 17.40 -8.95 24.07
N GLN A 672 17.34 -10.29 24.18
CA GLN A 672 18.06 -11.18 23.28
C GLN A 672 17.57 -11.06 21.84
N ASN A 673 16.26 -10.91 21.61
CA ASN A 673 15.73 -10.66 20.26
C ASN A 673 16.17 -9.29 19.72
N ALA A 674 16.26 -8.27 20.57
CA ALA A 674 16.82 -6.98 20.22
C ALA A 674 18.31 -7.09 19.81
N ILE A 675 19.11 -7.85 20.56
CA ILE A 675 20.52 -8.15 20.21
C ILE A 675 20.61 -8.84 18.84
N ASN A 676 19.73 -9.81 18.57
CA ASN A 676 19.70 -10.50 17.29
C ASN A 676 19.33 -9.53 16.15
N THR A 677 18.41 -8.59 16.40
CA THR A 677 18.02 -7.55 15.45
C THR A 677 19.22 -6.68 15.07
N VAL A 678 19.94 -6.13 16.06
CA VAL A 678 21.13 -5.30 15.82
C VAL A 678 22.23 -6.10 15.12
N THR A 679 22.46 -7.36 15.52
CA THR A 679 23.41 -8.25 14.86
C THR A 679 23.08 -8.44 13.37
N ASN A 680 21.82 -8.70 13.04
CA ASN A 680 21.38 -8.86 11.67
C ASN A 680 21.57 -7.59 10.83
N LEU A 681 21.36 -6.42 11.43
CA LEU A 681 21.57 -5.12 10.78
C LEU A 681 23.06 -4.89 10.47
N MET A 682 23.94 -5.16 11.44
CA MET A 682 25.38 -5.07 11.25
C MET A 682 25.90 -6.06 10.18
N ASN A 683 25.36 -7.28 10.16
CA ASN A 683 25.70 -8.27 9.12
C ASN A 683 25.21 -7.86 7.73
N TRP A 684 24.03 -7.24 7.64
CA TRP A 684 23.53 -6.68 6.39
C TRP A 684 24.44 -5.56 5.88
N LEU A 685 24.89 -4.67 6.76
CA LEU A 685 25.80 -3.57 6.39
C LEU A 685 27.14 -4.06 5.85
N SER A 686 27.71 -5.11 6.46
CA SER A 686 29.00 -5.65 6.01
C SER A 686 28.91 -6.38 4.67
N THR A 687 27.75 -6.93 4.33
CA THR A 687 27.52 -7.71 3.10
C THR A 687 26.89 -6.87 1.99
N GLU A 688 25.65 -6.44 2.19
CA GLU A 688 24.86 -5.69 1.21
C GLU A 688 25.16 -4.17 1.25
N GLY A 689 25.53 -3.64 2.43
CA GLY A 689 25.76 -2.21 2.61
C GLY A 689 27.00 -1.66 1.89
N THR A 690 28.03 -2.49 1.73
CA THR A 690 29.29 -2.11 1.07
C THR A 690 29.11 -1.69 -0.40
N PRO A 691 28.53 -2.51 -1.30
CA PRO A 691 28.33 -2.12 -2.70
C PRO A 691 27.41 -0.90 -2.85
N ILE A 692 26.40 -0.75 -1.99
CA ILE A 692 25.51 0.42 -1.99
C ILE A 692 26.27 1.68 -1.57
N SER A 693 27.09 1.60 -0.52
CA SER A 693 27.92 2.72 -0.06
C SER A 693 28.89 3.19 -1.14
N GLN A 694 29.51 2.24 -1.86
CA GLN A 694 30.39 2.54 -2.99
C GLN A 694 29.62 3.21 -4.14
N TRP A 695 28.44 2.69 -4.49
CA TRP A 695 27.59 3.28 -5.51
C TRP A 695 27.19 4.71 -5.15
N LEU A 696 26.76 4.96 -3.91
CA LEU A 696 26.37 6.29 -3.42
C LEU A 696 27.54 7.29 -3.50
N ALA A 697 28.75 6.87 -3.11
CA ALA A 697 29.94 7.72 -3.22
C ALA A 697 30.28 8.08 -4.68
N ASN A 698 30.17 7.10 -5.59
CA ASN A 698 30.39 7.32 -7.03
C ASN A 698 29.33 8.26 -7.61
N PHE A 699 28.06 8.06 -7.24
CA PHE A 699 26.94 8.92 -7.66
C PHE A 699 27.19 10.37 -7.26
N VAL A 700 27.50 10.64 -5.98
CA VAL A 700 27.80 12.01 -5.51
C VAL A 700 29.01 12.60 -6.23
N SER A 701 30.07 11.81 -6.45
CA SER A 701 31.25 12.26 -7.19
C SER A 701 30.92 12.61 -8.65
N SER A 702 29.95 11.94 -9.27
CA SER A 702 29.53 12.24 -10.65
C SER A 702 28.75 13.55 -10.78
N LEU A 703 28.11 14.02 -9.70
CA LEU A 703 27.41 15.30 -9.70
C LEU A 703 28.40 16.48 -9.72
N SER A 704 29.56 16.34 -9.09
CA SER A 704 30.57 17.40 -9.00
C SER A 704 31.46 17.53 -10.24
N THR A 705 31.53 16.50 -11.09
CA THR A 705 32.30 16.50 -12.34
C THR A 705 31.56 17.11 -13.53
N THR A 706 30.33 17.58 -13.37
CA THR A 706 29.57 18.31 -14.41
C THR A 706 30.04 19.76 -14.56
N VAL A 707 31.29 19.93 -15.02
CA VAL A 707 31.64 20.98 -15.98
C VAL A 707 31.05 20.55 -17.34
N PRO A 708 30.40 21.43 -18.13
CA PRO A 708 29.66 21.01 -19.31
C PRO A 708 30.60 20.52 -20.42
N ALA A 709 30.85 19.22 -20.46
CA ALA A 709 31.32 18.49 -21.63
C ALA A 709 31.11 16.99 -21.37
N ILE A 710 30.11 16.41 -22.04
CA ILE A 710 30.08 15.08 -22.72
C ILE A 710 28.60 14.82 -23.03
N LEU A 711 28.12 15.51 -24.06
CA LEU A 711 27.08 15.01 -24.96
C LEU A 711 27.66 15.22 -26.36
N ASN A 712 28.40 14.22 -26.83
CA ASN A 712 28.64 13.92 -28.24
C ASN A 712 28.48 12.42 -28.41
#